data_AF-D5SRB1-F1
#
_entry.id   AF-D5SRB1-F1
#
_cell.length_a   1.000
_cell.length_b   1.000
_cell.length_c   1.000
_cell.angle_alpha   90.00
_cell.angle_beta   90.00
_cell.angle_gamma   90.00
#
_symmetry.space_group_name_H-M   'P 1'
#
loop_
_entity.id
_entity.type
_entity.pdbx_description
1 polymer ?
#
loop_
_entity_poly.entity_id
_entity_poly.type
_entity_poly.pdbx_seq_one_letter_code
_entity_poly.pdbx_strand_id
1 'polypeptide(L)'
;MWISSFNQLMRLMALMALVMFLANGFDQAICAHGAEIRLKNGMIISGKATPIQGLAQLQAKTPGPIPIYPIIMVDAGWQKIFVPTRQIPDAEKTVGQPDLFPWEVFELKHHKTGKQQVLAQLGGFRNVTSFDEFGRRRLEILTQKGPENVIQGISRLTPKYALIDALTHQWESGVATSSLPTEILSDILRKAIDPTRPKDRLAIVRFYLQGELYAEAQKELESVAMEFPELKDQVDRMRVELIQLRGRQFVKQLQERKKQGQHQLAESVARLAPAEQLGPVVMRDIEAFIKQYDLARQQIELARLLLGEYQAQIANRELRERVALLRSEVSHGLSFETLPRLEAFLRSDKDSTLSAEEKLALAFSGWVFGSVGASTDLAKTMVLWDAQQLVLQYLKAESSETRENTLRQLTALEGVGWKSIRQMIPQLPPFRDSAGLEPGQVISADGEVLEPLANDMLKITLRSDNGEVIFHYQAILPPEYDPAHRYPMIVALRPEDRTTAAIATWWAGTADRPGNARRRGFIVIAPEYVPDGATKYNGEGVAHLKVLAALADARGRFSVDADRVYLAGHAMGGDAAFDMGMSHADEFAGVIPICGRADTYCKYSKGNARFTSWYVVAGELDRDLLSINANVLEFMFKEGFRHDLMLVQIHGRGLEMYSDEMSRMFEWMELHPRSTAPADIEWLSLRKTDSRCFGLSVIDLPRTLIIPQPAGTTLPSPQIMKFRITPGNSVYITSPGKRHVVRLAAEAFQIDERVNITINNSRKFRDFLVPDVRSLLEELRQSGDRTRLADVVLEF
;
A
#
# COMPACT_ATOMS: atom_id res chain seq x y z
N MET A 1 -14.44 -11.82 -77.38
CA MET A 1 -13.79 -12.82 -76.49
C MET A 1 -13.34 -12.26 -75.14
N TRP A 2 -13.27 -10.94 -74.91
CA TRP A 2 -12.82 -10.35 -73.63
C TRP A 2 -13.93 -10.07 -72.59
N ILE A 3 -15.21 -10.09 -72.98
CA ILE A 3 -16.33 -9.73 -72.09
C ILE A 3 -16.86 -10.96 -71.31
N SER A 4 -16.69 -12.18 -71.83
CA SER A 4 -17.20 -13.39 -71.15
C SER A 4 -16.30 -13.86 -70.00
N SER A 5 -14.98 -13.65 -70.11
CA SER A 5 -14.01 -14.00 -69.06
C SER A 5 -14.08 -13.07 -67.84
N PHE A 6 -14.43 -11.79 -68.04
CA PHE A 6 -14.58 -10.82 -66.95
C PHE A 6 -15.82 -11.10 -66.08
N ASN A 7 -16.93 -11.50 -66.71
CA ASN A 7 -18.15 -11.88 -66.00
C ASN A 7 -18.04 -13.21 -65.23
N GLN A 8 -17.19 -14.14 -65.68
CA GLN A 8 -16.89 -15.35 -64.90
C GLN A 8 -15.99 -15.06 -63.69
N LEU A 9 -15.02 -14.14 -63.82
CA LEU A 9 -14.15 -13.74 -62.71
C LEU A 9 -14.94 -12.98 -61.61
N MET A 10 -15.86 -12.09 -62.01
CA MET A 10 -16.75 -11.36 -61.10
C MET A 10 -17.74 -12.29 -60.38
N ARG A 11 -18.25 -13.34 -61.05
CA ARG A 11 -19.11 -14.35 -60.42
C ARG A 11 -18.34 -15.23 -59.44
N LEU A 12 -17.09 -15.59 -59.73
CA LEU A 12 -16.22 -16.32 -58.80
C LEU A 12 -15.83 -15.47 -57.58
N MET A 13 -15.54 -14.17 -57.76
CA MET A 13 -15.28 -13.25 -56.65
C MET A 13 -16.53 -12.97 -55.81
N ALA A 14 -17.71 -12.85 -56.43
CA ALA A 14 -18.97 -12.70 -55.71
C ALA A 14 -19.35 -13.98 -54.94
N LEU A 15 -19.06 -15.16 -55.48
CA LEU A 15 -19.28 -16.43 -54.77
C LEU A 15 -18.28 -16.60 -53.61
N MET A 16 -17.02 -16.19 -53.76
CA MET A 16 -16.04 -16.18 -52.66
C MET A 16 -16.40 -15.15 -51.57
N ALA A 17 -16.92 -13.98 -51.94
CA ALA A 17 -17.43 -13.00 -50.99
C ALA A 17 -18.69 -13.50 -50.26
N LEU A 18 -19.57 -14.24 -50.94
CA LEU A 18 -20.77 -14.84 -50.34
C LEU A 18 -20.42 -16.02 -49.41
N VAL A 19 -19.40 -16.82 -49.74
CA VAL A 19 -18.89 -17.89 -48.86
C VAL A 19 -18.14 -17.31 -47.65
N MET A 20 -17.42 -16.20 -47.80
CA MET A 20 -16.84 -15.46 -46.66
C MET A 20 -17.90 -14.74 -45.81
N PHE A 21 -19.05 -14.35 -46.38
CA PHE A 21 -20.16 -13.78 -45.62
C PHE A 21 -21.00 -14.83 -44.89
N LEU A 22 -21.17 -16.03 -45.47
CA LEU A 22 -21.91 -17.13 -44.86
C LEU A 22 -21.06 -17.93 -43.85
N ALA A 23 -19.73 -17.88 -43.92
CA ALA A 23 -18.85 -18.40 -42.87
C ALA A 23 -18.77 -17.50 -41.62
N ASN A 24 -19.27 -16.25 -41.71
CA ASN A 24 -19.43 -15.32 -40.58
C ASN A 24 -20.88 -15.24 -40.06
N GLY A 25 -21.74 -16.18 -40.48
CA GLY A 25 -23.16 -16.23 -40.16
C GLY A 25 -23.52 -17.30 -39.12
N PHE A 26 -22.72 -17.44 -38.06
CA PHE A 26 -23.20 -17.99 -36.80
C PHE A 26 -22.68 -17.09 -35.69
N ASP A 27 -23.63 -16.39 -35.09
CA ASP A 27 -23.49 -15.55 -33.91
C ASP A 27 -23.15 -16.44 -32.70
N GLN A 28 -21.92 -16.98 -32.69
CA GLN A 28 -21.26 -17.30 -31.44
C GLN A 28 -20.64 -16.00 -30.99
N ALA A 29 -21.25 -15.38 -29.97
CA ALA A 29 -20.65 -14.31 -29.21
C ALA A 29 -19.32 -14.81 -28.62
N ILE A 30 -18.25 -14.71 -29.42
CA ILE A 30 -16.87 -14.74 -28.91
C ILE A 30 -16.79 -13.49 -28.04
N CYS A 31 -16.92 -13.68 -26.73
CA CYS A 31 -16.59 -12.65 -25.76
C CYS A 31 -15.12 -12.28 -26.03
N ALA A 32 -14.90 -11.15 -26.69
CA ALA A 32 -13.58 -10.56 -26.85
C ALA A 32 -13.06 -10.25 -25.45
N HIS A 33 -12.15 -11.09 -24.96
CA HIS A 33 -11.44 -10.88 -23.70
C HIS A 33 -10.51 -9.69 -23.87
N GLY A 34 -10.50 -8.84 -22.85
CA GLY A 34 -9.92 -7.50 -22.92
C GLY A 34 -8.41 -7.49 -22.90
N ALA A 35 -7.82 -6.41 -23.40
CA ALA A 35 -6.38 -6.26 -23.37
C ALA A 35 -5.84 -6.00 -21.96
N GLU A 36 -4.63 -6.51 -21.67
CA GLU A 36 -3.84 -6.02 -20.56
C GLU A 36 -3.36 -4.60 -20.86
N ILE A 37 -3.51 -3.70 -19.88
CA ILE A 37 -3.05 -2.32 -19.94
C ILE A 37 -2.11 -2.11 -18.77
N ARG A 38 -0.85 -1.78 -19.07
CA ARG A 38 0.11 -1.36 -18.05
C ARG A 38 0.03 0.15 -17.84
N LEU A 39 -0.21 0.56 -16.60
CA LEU A 39 -0.20 1.97 -16.19
C LEU A 39 1.25 2.45 -15.94
N LYS A 40 1.46 3.77 -15.94
CA LYS A 40 2.77 4.38 -15.66
C LYS A 40 3.33 4.04 -14.28
N ASN A 41 2.45 3.79 -13.30
CA ASN A 41 2.82 3.36 -11.95
C ASN A 41 3.16 1.86 -11.85
N GLY A 42 3.07 1.11 -12.95
CA GLY A 42 3.38 -0.32 -13.01
C GLY A 42 2.20 -1.25 -12.75
N MET A 43 1.04 -0.74 -12.32
CA MET A 43 -0.17 -1.55 -12.19
C MET A 43 -0.58 -2.10 -13.56
N ILE A 44 -1.09 -3.34 -13.57
CA ILE A 44 -1.66 -3.98 -14.76
C ILE A 44 -3.15 -4.16 -14.52
N ILE A 45 -3.95 -3.69 -15.47
CA ILE A 45 -5.40 -3.86 -15.47
C ILE A 45 -5.82 -4.58 -16.75
N SER A 46 -6.75 -5.52 -16.63
CA SER A 46 -7.22 -6.35 -17.74
C SER A 46 -8.72 -6.14 -17.96
N GLY A 47 -9.14 -5.90 -19.19
CA GLY A 47 -10.55 -5.78 -19.52
C GLY A 47 -10.82 -4.95 -20.76
N LYS A 48 -12.10 -4.76 -21.07
CA LYS A 48 -12.50 -3.98 -22.24
C LYS A 48 -12.35 -2.49 -21.95
N ALA A 49 -11.35 -1.88 -22.55
CA ALA A 49 -11.08 -0.45 -22.40
C ALA A 49 -12.04 0.40 -23.25
N THR A 50 -12.65 1.41 -22.62
CA THR A 50 -13.56 2.36 -23.26
C THR A 50 -13.22 3.78 -22.82
N PRO A 51 -12.87 4.69 -23.74
CA PRO A 51 -12.68 6.10 -23.41
C PRO A 51 -14.03 6.77 -23.10
N ILE A 52 -14.11 7.50 -21.98
CA ILE A 52 -15.34 8.20 -21.54
C ILE A 52 -15.05 9.68 -21.22
N GLN A 53 -16.09 10.53 -21.30
CA GLN A 53 -15.95 11.99 -21.10
C GLN A 53 -16.10 12.42 -19.64
N GLY A 54 -16.86 11.65 -18.85
CA GLY A 54 -17.16 11.92 -17.45
C GLY A 54 -17.73 10.67 -16.78
N LEU A 55 -17.82 10.68 -15.45
CA LEU A 55 -18.30 9.53 -14.68
C LEU A 55 -19.83 9.40 -14.74
N ALA A 56 -20.55 10.52 -14.91
CA ALA A 56 -22.01 10.55 -14.99
C ALA A 56 -22.57 10.35 -16.42
N GLN A 57 -21.74 10.37 -17.46
CA GLN A 57 -22.15 10.23 -18.86
C GLN A 57 -21.25 9.22 -19.58
N LEU A 58 -21.77 8.01 -19.79
CA LEU A 58 -21.07 6.96 -20.54
C LEU A 58 -20.90 7.31 -22.04
N GLN A 59 -21.74 8.22 -22.58
CA GLN A 59 -21.59 8.82 -23.92
C GLN A 59 -22.12 10.26 -23.96
N ALA A 60 -21.47 11.12 -24.73
CA ALA A 60 -21.81 12.54 -24.89
C ALA A 60 -23.16 12.73 -25.59
N LYS A 61 -23.98 13.68 -25.09
CA LYS A 61 -25.06 14.32 -25.87
C LYS A 61 -24.79 15.82 -26.04
N THR A 62 -23.71 16.21 -26.72
CA THR A 62 -23.64 17.49 -27.48
C THR A 62 -22.35 17.58 -28.32
N PRO A 63 -22.41 18.08 -29.58
CA PRO A 63 -21.26 18.19 -30.46
C PRO A 63 -20.52 19.51 -30.21
N GLY A 64 -19.55 19.48 -29.28
CA GLY A 64 -18.44 20.44 -29.29
C GLY A 64 -17.40 20.01 -30.33
N PRO A 65 -16.58 20.93 -30.88
CA PRO A 65 -15.79 20.66 -32.09
C PRO A 65 -14.68 19.59 -31.93
N ILE A 66 -14.29 19.21 -30.70
CA ILE A 66 -13.39 18.07 -30.43
C ILE A 66 -13.78 17.41 -29.10
N PRO A 67 -14.28 16.17 -29.08
CA PRO A 67 -14.54 15.43 -27.83
C PRO A 67 -13.22 15.06 -27.14
N ILE A 68 -13.05 15.45 -25.86
CA ILE A 68 -11.89 15.06 -25.04
C ILE A 68 -12.32 13.92 -24.11
N TYR A 69 -11.53 12.84 -24.07
CA TYR A 69 -11.75 11.66 -23.22
C TYR A 69 -10.69 11.60 -22.11
N PRO A 70 -10.91 12.26 -20.97
CA PRO A 70 -9.93 12.29 -19.88
C PRO A 70 -9.81 10.97 -19.12
N ILE A 71 -10.78 10.06 -19.28
CA ILE A 71 -10.88 8.80 -18.53
C ILE A 71 -10.90 7.62 -19.49
N ILE A 72 -10.15 6.57 -19.14
CA ILE A 72 -10.35 5.22 -19.67
C ILE A 72 -11.06 4.39 -18.60
N MET A 73 -12.23 3.86 -18.97
CA MET A 73 -12.93 2.85 -18.19
C MET A 73 -12.55 1.47 -18.73
N VAL A 74 -12.03 0.60 -17.88
CA VAL A 74 -11.74 -0.80 -18.18
C VAL A 74 -12.80 -1.66 -17.52
N ASP A 75 -13.63 -2.29 -18.35
CA ASP A 75 -14.64 -3.25 -17.90
C ASP A 75 -14.00 -4.64 -17.78
N ALA A 76 -13.79 -5.09 -16.54
CA ALA A 76 -13.24 -6.40 -16.22
C ALA A 76 -14.34 -7.45 -15.97
N GLY A 77 -15.58 -7.18 -16.39
CA GLY A 77 -16.74 -8.06 -16.26
C GLY A 77 -17.48 -7.93 -14.93
N TRP A 78 -16.76 -8.03 -13.81
CA TRP A 78 -17.36 -7.93 -12.45
C TRP A 78 -17.07 -6.60 -11.75
N GLN A 79 -16.21 -5.78 -12.34
CA GLN A 79 -15.83 -4.47 -11.86
C GLN A 79 -15.51 -3.55 -13.04
N LYS A 80 -15.71 -2.26 -12.83
CA LYS A 80 -15.32 -1.19 -13.75
C LYS A 80 -14.17 -0.42 -13.10
N ILE A 81 -13.04 -0.35 -13.77
CA ILE A 81 -11.84 0.35 -13.30
C ILE A 81 -11.68 1.62 -14.13
N PHE A 82 -11.60 2.77 -13.48
CA PHE A 82 -11.46 4.07 -14.13
C PHE A 82 -10.08 4.65 -13.82
N VAL A 83 -9.35 5.01 -14.87
CA VAL A 83 -8.02 5.61 -14.77
C VAL A 83 -7.91 6.84 -15.67
N PRO A 84 -7.09 7.85 -15.34
CA PRO A 84 -6.87 8.96 -16.24
C PRO A 84 -6.17 8.49 -17.51
N THR A 85 -6.64 8.95 -18.68
CA THR A 85 -6.05 8.57 -19.99
C THR A 85 -4.56 8.92 -20.09
N ARG A 86 -4.10 9.92 -19.32
CA ARG A 86 -2.69 10.34 -19.28
C ARG A 86 -1.79 9.43 -18.42
N GLN A 87 -2.35 8.51 -17.64
CA GLN A 87 -1.62 7.50 -16.87
C GLN A 87 -1.34 6.23 -17.66
N ILE A 88 -1.90 6.09 -18.86
CA ILE A 88 -1.59 5.01 -19.79
C ILE A 88 -0.47 5.49 -20.74
N PRO A 89 0.67 4.79 -20.86
CA PRO A 89 1.70 5.09 -21.85
C PRO A 89 1.16 5.04 -23.29
N ASP A 90 1.67 5.87 -24.20
CA ASP A 90 1.13 5.91 -25.58
C ASP A 90 1.26 4.58 -26.34
N ALA A 91 2.31 3.81 -26.05
CA ALA A 91 2.50 2.45 -26.59
C ALA A 91 1.36 1.49 -26.19
N GLU A 92 0.87 1.61 -24.97
CA GLU A 92 -0.22 0.79 -24.41
C GLU A 92 -1.60 1.23 -24.92
N LYS A 93 -1.73 2.44 -25.48
CA LYS A 93 -3.01 2.96 -26.03
C LYS A 93 -3.36 2.35 -27.39
N THR A 94 -2.37 1.84 -28.12
CA THR A 94 -2.53 1.28 -29.47
C THR A 94 -2.34 -0.23 -29.51
N VAL A 95 -1.64 -0.78 -28.53
CA VAL A 95 -1.38 -2.21 -28.39
C VAL A 95 -2.16 -2.70 -27.18
N GLY A 96 -3.48 -2.82 -27.34
CA GLY A 96 -4.18 -3.76 -26.48
C GLY A 96 -3.74 -5.15 -26.91
N GLN A 97 -2.82 -5.80 -26.19
CA GLN A 97 -2.51 -7.20 -26.49
C GLN A 97 -3.80 -7.99 -26.23
N PRO A 98 -4.44 -8.60 -27.25
CA PRO A 98 -5.56 -9.48 -26.97
C PRO A 98 -5.07 -10.57 -26.03
N ASP A 99 -5.89 -10.94 -25.05
CA ASP A 99 -5.64 -12.14 -24.25
C ASP A 99 -5.34 -13.29 -25.21
N LEU A 100 -4.08 -13.73 -25.26
CA LEU A 100 -3.63 -14.78 -26.18
C LEU A 100 -4.33 -16.12 -25.87
N PHE A 101 -4.97 -16.23 -24.70
CA PHE A 101 -5.72 -17.39 -24.24
C PHE A 101 -7.01 -16.94 -23.54
N PRO A 102 -8.20 -17.29 -24.07
CA PRO A 102 -9.45 -17.04 -23.37
C PRO A 102 -9.49 -17.84 -22.05
N TRP A 103 -10.07 -17.24 -21.01
CA TRP A 103 -10.30 -17.95 -19.76
C TRP A 103 -11.25 -19.14 -19.96
N GLU A 104 -11.08 -20.18 -19.14
CA GLU A 104 -12.07 -21.25 -19.06
C GLU A 104 -13.31 -20.74 -18.31
N VAL A 105 -14.48 -20.78 -18.96
CA VAL A 105 -15.72 -20.19 -18.43
C VAL A 105 -16.78 -21.27 -18.27
N PHE A 106 -17.44 -21.29 -17.11
CA PHE A 106 -18.59 -22.15 -16.83
C PHE A 106 -19.86 -21.31 -16.74
N GLU A 107 -20.84 -21.61 -17.59
CA GLU A 107 -22.15 -20.97 -17.61
C GLU A 107 -23.17 -21.85 -16.89
N LEU A 108 -23.80 -21.32 -15.84
CA LEU A 108 -24.74 -22.02 -14.99
C LEU A 108 -26.16 -21.51 -15.25
N LYS A 109 -27.03 -22.43 -15.69
CA LYS A 109 -28.40 -22.08 -16.05
C LYS A 109 -29.30 -22.07 -14.81
N HIS A 110 -30.05 -20.99 -14.64
CA HIS A 110 -31.03 -20.84 -13.58
C HIS A 110 -32.39 -20.40 -14.13
N HIS A 111 -33.46 -20.83 -13.47
CA HIS A 111 -34.81 -20.36 -13.77
C HIS A 111 -35.10 -19.08 -13.00
N LYS A 112 -35.26 -17.95 -13.69
CA LYS A 112 -35.59 -16.65 -13.09
C LYS A 112 -37.11 -16.49 -12.96
N THR A 113 -37.59 -16.18 -11.75
CA THR A 113 -39.01 -15.89 -11.46
C THR A 113 -39.29 -14.40 -11.27
N GLY A 114 -38.26 -13.59 -10.98
CA GLY A 114 -38.37 -12.14 -10.79
C GLY A 114 -38.41 -11.37 -12.11
N LYS A 115 -39.57 -10.81 -12.48
CA LYS A 115 -39.69 -9.93 -13.66
C LYS A 115 -40.09 -8.48 -13.37
N GLN A 116 -40.34 -8.09 -12.11
CA GLN A 116 -41.00 -6.78 -11.84
C GLN A 116 -40.31 -5.83 -10.86
N GLN A 117 -39.34 -6.26 -10.04
CA GLN A 117 -38.69 -5.37 -9.07
C GLN A 117 -37.22 -5.13 -9.41
N VAL A 118 -36.91 -3.88 -9.77
CA VAL A 118 -35.55 -3.34 -9.96
C VAL A 118 -35.04 -2.80 -8.63
N LEU A 119 -33.82 -3.16 -8.25
CA LEU A 119 -33.15 -2.64 -7.06
C LEU A 119 -32.27 -1.45 -7.45
N ALA A 120 -32.68 -0.23 -7.09
CA ALA A 120 -31.96 0.99 -7.43
C ALA A 120 -30.79 1.31 -6.47
N GLN A 121 -30.90 0.89 -5.20
CA GLN A 121 -29.87 1.03 -4.18
C GLN A 121 -29.90 -0.21 -3.29
N LEU A 122 -28.73 -0.65 -2.83
CA LEU A 122 -28.60 -1.79 -1.92
C LEU A 122 -28.08 -1.32 -0.56
N GLY A 123 -28.87 -1.60 0.49
CA GLY A 123 -28.40 -1.55 1.87
C GLY A 123 -27.54 -2.75 2.23
N GLY A 124 -27.16 -2.86 3.50
CA GLY A 124 -26.42 -4.02 4.01
C GLY A 124 -27.22 -5.33 3.87
N PHE A 125 -26.52 -6.44 3.70
CA PHE A 125 -27.09 -7.78 3.64
C PHE A 125 -27.29 -8.37 5.03
N ARG A 126 -28.33 -9.18 5.21
CA ARG A 126 -28.56 -10.03 6.39
C ARG A 126 -28.78 -11.48 5.96
N ASN A 127 -28.55 -12.40 6.89
CA ASN A 127 -28.89 -13.82 6.73
C ASN A 127 -28.36 -14.45 5.42
N VAL A 128 -27.14 -14.10 5.02
CA VAL A 128 -26.52 -14.62 3.79
C VAL A 128 -26.10 -16.07 4.01
N THR A 129 -26.76 -16.98 3.30
CA THR A 129 -26.38 -18.40 3.29
C THR A 129 -25.22 -18.66 2.33
N SER A 130 -24.52 -19.77 2.54
CA SER A 130 -23.52 -20.25 1.57
C SER A 130 -24.18 -20.71 0.28
N PHE A 131 -23.42 -20.73 -0.82
CA PHE A 131 -23.88 -21.32 -2.07
C PHE A 131 -23.98 -22.84 -1.95
N ASP A 132 -25.01 -23.43 -2.55
CA ASP A 132 -25.15 -24.88 -2.72
C ASP A 132 -24.37 -25.39 -3.95
N GLU A 133 -24.37 -26.71 -4.17
CA GLU A 133 -23.71 -27.37 -5.32
C GLU A 133 -24.23 -26.90 -6.69
N PHE A 134 -25.40 -26.26 -6.75
CA PHE A 134 -25.96 -25.67 -7.98
C PHE A 134 -25.61 -24.19 -8.11
N GLY A 135 -24.78 -23.64 -7.21
CA GLY A 135 -24.40 -22.24 -7.18
C GLY A 135 -25.51 -21.32 -6.69
N ARG A 136 -26.49 -21.80 -5.91
CA ARG A 136 -27.61 -20.99 -5.42
C ARG A 136 -27.47 -20.67 -3.93
N ARG A 137 -27.90 -19.48 -3.53
CA ARG A 137 -27.97 -19.06 -2.12
C ARG A 137 -29.20 -18.21 -1.84
N ARG A 138 -29.51 -18.07 -0.56
CA ARG A 138 -30.53 -17.15 -0.03
C ARG A 138 -29.86 -16.05 0.78
N LEU A 139 -30.38 -14.84 0.66
CA LEU A 139 -30.01 -13.71 1.50
C LEU A 139 -31.19 -12.76 1.69
N GLU A 140 -31.07 -11.88 2.67
CA GLU A 140 -32.04 -10.83 2.97
C GLU A 140 -31.40 -9.48 2.65
N ILE A 141 -32.04 -8.69 1.78
CA ILE A 141 -31.63 -7.31 1.48
C ILE A 141 -32.48 -6.34 2.29
N LEU A 142 -31.86 -5.29 2.83
CA LEU A 142 -32.58 -4.18 3.44
C LEU A 142 -32.98 -3.18 2.36
N THR A 143 -34.28 -3.05 2.10
CA THR A 143 -34.83 -2.02 1.20
C THR A 143 -35.48 -0.89 2.01
N GLN A 144 -35.86 0.20 1.34
CA GLN A 144 -36.62 1.29 1.98
C GLN A 144 -37.99 0.84 2.52
N LYS A 145 -38.54 -0.28 2.02
CA LYS A 145 -39.83 -0.84 2.44
C LYS A 145 -39.70 -1.89 3.55
N GLY A 146 -38.47 -2.20 3.97
CA GLY A 146 -38.16 -3.27 4.92
C GLY A 146 -37.28 -4.36 4.29
N PRO A 147 -36.98 -5.42 5.05
CA PRO A 147 -36.19 -6.53 4.56
C PRO A 147 -36.95 -7.37 3.52
N GLU A 148 -36.26 -7.79 2.45
CA GLU A 148 -36.80 -8.64 1.40
C GLU A 148 -35.89 -9.86 1.16
N ASN A 149 -36.48 -11.04 0.98
CA ASN A 149 -35.74 -12.27 0.72
C ASN A 149 -35.38 -12.40 -0.77
N VAL A 150 -34.11 -12.60 -1.06
CA VAL A 150 -33.57 -12.77 -2.41
C VAL A 150 -32.94 -14.14 -2.54
N ILE A 151 -33.29 -14.84 -3.62
CA ILE A 151 -32.55 -16.04 -4.05
C ILE A 151 -31.58 -15.59 -5.12
N GLN A 152 -30.32 -15.91 -4.92
CA GLN A 152 -29.25 -15.67 -5.89
C GLN A 152 -28.77 -17.00 -6.48
N GLY A 153 -28.23 -16.92 -7.69
CA GLY A 153 -27.56 -18.03 -8.36
C GLY A 153 -26.36 -17.53 -9.16
N ILE A 154 -25.23 -18.22 -9.07
CA ILE A 154 -24.05 -17.97 -9.90
C ILE A 154 -24.42 -18.30 -11.34
N SER A 155 -24.49 -17.30 -12.20
CA SER A 155 -24.83 -17.48 -13.63
C SER A 155 -23.61 -17.77 -14.47
N ARG A 156 -22.45 -17.22 -14.09
CA ARG A 156 -21.17 -17.41 -14.79
C ARG A 156 -20.03 -17.50 -13.80
N LEU A 157 -19.11 -18.42 -14.05
CA LEU A 157 -17.91 -18.61 -13.27
C LEU A 157 -16.68 -18.57 -14.19
N THR A 158 -15.73 -17.68 -13.86
CA THR A 158 -14.43 -17.53 -14.52
C THR A 158 -13.31 -17.74 -13.50
N PRO A 159 -12.05 -17.92 -13.92
CA PRO A 159 -10.95 -18.11 -12.99
C PRO A 159 -10.69 -16.90 -12.09
N LYS A 160 -11.16 -15.70 -12.47
CA LYS A 160 -10.94 -14.45 -11.72
C LYS A 160 -12.19 -13.95 -11.00
N TYR A 161 -13.38 -14.19 -11.53
CA TYR A 161 -14.64 -13.74 -10.93
C TYR A 161 -15.84 -14.66 -11.20
N ALA A 162 -16.87 -14.52 -10.35
CA ALA A 162 -18.20 -15.08 -10.56
C ALA A 162 -19.24 -13.97 -10.73
N LEU A 163 -20.16 -14.13 -11.68
CA LEU A 163 -21.38 -13.32 -11.79
C LEU A 163 -22.52 -14.03 -11.10
N ILE A 164 -23.29 -13.26 -10.33
CA ILE A 164 -24.36 -13.74 -9.47
C ILE A 164 -25.63 -13.00 -9.85
N ASP A 165 -26.62 -13.74 -10.34
CA ASP A 165 -27.95 -13.27 -10.67
C ASP A 165 -28.90 -13.41 -9.48
N ALA A 166 -29.69 -12.38 -9.21
CA ALA A 166 -30.90 -12.53 -8.42
C ALA A 166 -31.95 -13.27 -9.25
N LEU A 167 -32.38 -14.44 -8.78
CA LEU A 167 -33.39 -15.27 -9.44
C LEU A 167 -34.81 -14.74 -9.19
N THR A 168 -34.99 -14.01 -8.09
CA THR A 168 -36.28 -13.43 -7.67
C THR A 168 -36.42 -11.93 -7.96
N HIS A 169 -35.36 -11.23 -8.37
CA HIS A 169 -35.34 -9.78 -8.59
C HIS A 169 -34.54 -9.42 -9.86
N GLN A 170 -34.66 -8.19 -10.37
CA GLN A 170 -33.78 -7.69 -11.43
C GLN A 170 -32.52 -7.08 -10.82
N TRP A 171 -31.52 -7.93 -10.58
CA TRP A 171 -30.24 -7.56 -10.00
C TRP A 171 -29.19 -8.60 -10.38
N GLU A 172 -28.03 -8.13 -10.87
CA GLU A 172 -26.83 -8.94 -11.12
C GLU A 172 -25.69 -8.31 -10.32
N SER A 173 -24.78 -9.13 -9.80
CA SER A 173 -23.62 -8.66 -9.04
C SER A 173 -22.39 -9.51 -9.30
N GLY A 174 -21.20 -8.96 -9.04
CA GLY A 174 -19.93 -9.66 -9.18
C GLY A 174 -19.24 -9.97 -7.85
N VAL A 175 -18.44 -11.04 -7.82
CA VAL A 175 -17.44 -11.35 -6.77
C VAL A 175 -16.16 -11.88 -7.40
N ALA A 176 -15.03 -11.72 -6.73
CA ALA A 176 -13.82 -12.43 -7.10
C ALA A 176 -14.00 -13.94 -6.88
N THR A 177 -13.50 -14.79 -7.78
CA THR A 177 -13.59 -16.25 -7.61
C THR A 177 -12.84 -16.70 -6.36
N SER A 178 -11.75 -16.00 -6.02
CA SER A 178 -10.98 -16.22 -4.80
C SER A 178 -11.74 -15.93 -3.49
N SER A 179 -12.93 -15.31 -3.54
CA SER A 179 -13.77 -15.12 -2.35
C SER A 179 -14.80 -16.24 -2.14
N LEU A 180 -14.92 -17.18 -3.09
CA LEU A 180 -15.72 -18.39 -2.91
C LEU A 180 -14.92 -19.44 -2.13
N PRO A 181 -15.50 -20.10 -1.12
CA PRO A 181 -14.87 -21.25 -0.47
C PRO A 181 -14.52 -22.32 -1.50
N THR A 182 -13.34 -22.90 -1.35
CA THR A 182 -12.75 -23.77 -2.38
C THR A 182 -13.53 -25.07 -2.55
N GLU A 183 -14.08 -25.60 -1.46
CA GLU A 183 -14.94 -26.78 -1.46
C GLU A 183 -16.21 -26.52 -2.27
N ILE A 184 -16.87 -25.38 -2.01
CA ILE A 184 -18.09 -24.98 -2.71
C ILE A 184 -17.82 -24.75 -4.19
N LEU A 185 -16.70 -24.08 -4.51
CA LEU A 185 -16.27 -23.87 -5.89
C LEU A 185 -16.08 -25.20 -6.64
N SER A 186 -15.46 -26.19 -5.99
CA SER A 186 -15.28 -27.53 -6.54
C SER A 186 -16.61 -28.25 -6.80
N ASP A 187 -17.54 -28.19 -5.84
CA ASP A 187 -18.86 -28.82 -5.98
C ASP A 187 -19.64 -28.21 -7.17
N ILE A 188 -19.63 -26.89 -7.28
CA ILE A 188 -20.27 -26.15 -8.37
C ILE A 188 -19.67 -26.53 -9.73
N LEU A 189 -18.34 -26.53 -9.84
CA LEU A 189 -17.64 -26.86 -11.09
C LEU A 189 -17.93 -28.30 -11.53
N ARG A 190 -17.88 -29.26 -10.60
CA ARG A 190 -18.21 -30.67 -10.88
C ARG A 190 -19.66 -30.85 -11.30
N LYS A 191 -20.58 -30.08 -10.71
CA LYS A 191 -22.00 -30.11 -11.09
C LYS A 191 -22.28 -29.44 -12.44
N ALA A 192 -21.45 -28.49 -12.85
CA ALA A 192 -21.58 -27.75 -14.09
C ALA A 192 -21.15 -28.53 -15.35
N ILE A 193 -20.54 -29.71 -15.19
CA ILE A 193 -20.00 -30.52 -16.29
C ILE A 193 -20.57 -31.94 -16.33
N ASP A 194 -20.29 -32.65 -17.44
CA ASP A 194 -20.43 -34.11 -17.48
C ASP A 194 -19.12 -34.76 -17.00
N PRO A 195 -19.09 -35.39 -15.81
CA PRO A 195 -17.86 -35.92 -15.24
C PRO A 195 -17.30 -37.12 -16.02
N THR A 196 -18.12 -37.76 -16.88
CA THR A 196 -17.70 -38.88 -17.72
C THR A 196 -16.93 -38.45 -18.97
N ARG A 197 -16.93 -37.14 -19.28
CA ARG A 197 -16.21 -36.59 -20.43
C ARG A 197 -14.83 -36.07 -20.00
N PRO A 198 -13.73 -36.69 -20.47
CA PRO A 198 -12.39 -36.30 -20.04
C PRO A 198 -12.07 -34.82 -20.32
N LYS A 199 -12.55 -34.29 -21.46
CA LYS A 199 -12.33 -32.89 -21.86
C LYS A 199 -12.91 -31.89 -20.85
N ASP A 200 -14.05 -32.20 -20.26
CA ASP A 200 -14.73 -31.34 -19.29
C ASP A 200 -13.99 -31.33 -17.95
N ARG A 201 -13.49 -32.50 -17.52
CA ARG A 201 -12.65 -32.59 -16.31
C ARG A 201 -11.34 -31.80 -16.47
N LEU A 202 -10.70 -31.89 -17.64
CA LEU A 202 -9.52 -31.09 -17.94
C LEU A 202 -9.81 -29.58 -18.03
N ALA A 203 -11.05 -29.17 -18.31
CA ALA A 203 -11.46 -27.77 -18.22
C ALA A 203 -11.41 -27.27 -16.77
N ILE A 204 -11.86 -28.07 -15.80
CA ILE A 204 -11.73 -27.74 -14.37
C ILE A 204 -10.26 -27.56 -13.99
N VAL A 205 -9.36 -28.44 -14.47
CA VAL A 205 -7.91 -28.29 -14.21
C VAL A 205 -7.39 -26.96 -14.77
N ARG A 206 -7.70 -26.62 -16.03
CA ARG A 206 -7.29 -25.34 -16.63
C ARG A 206 -7.85 -24.13 -15.89
N PHE A 207 -9.12 -24.20 -15.48
CA PHE A 207 -9.76 -23.18 -14.67
C PHE A 207 -8.98 -22.92 -13.37
N TYR A 208 -8.62 -23.98 -12.65
CA TYR A 208 -7.84 -23.85 -11.43
C TYR A 208 -6.42 -23.32 -11.69
N LEU A 209 -5.75 -23.76 -12.76
CA LEU A 209 -4.44 -23.21 -13.15
C LEU A 209 -4.51 -21.69 -13.43
N GLN A 210 -5.50 -21.25 -14.21
CA GLN A 210 -5.72 -19.84 -14.54
C GLN A 210 -6.14 -19.00 -13.31
N GLY A 211 -6.80 -19.63 -12.34
CA GLY A 211 -7.20 -19.05 -11.07
C GLY A 211 -6.13 -19.07 -9.99
N GLU A 212 -4.93 -19.61 -10.29
CA GLU A 212 -3.84 -19.84 -9.32
C GLU A 212 -4.21 -20.76 -8.14
N LEU A 213 -5.23 -21.61 -8.32
CA LEU A 213 -5.69 -22.61 -7.36
C LEU A 213 -4.95 -23.94 -7.58
N TYR A 214 -3.62 -23.92 -7.45
CA TYR A 214 -2.74 -25.03 -7.86
C TYR A 214 -2.96 -26.34 -7.09
N ALA A 215 -3.33 -26.26 -5.80
CA ALA A 215 -3.63 -27.47 -5.00
C ALA A 215 -4.86 -28.19 -5.55
N GLU A 216 -5.85 -27.44 -6.02
CA GLU A 216 -7.11 -27.97 -6.53
C GLU A 216 -6.95 -28.47 -7.95
N ALA A 217 -6.15 -27.74 -8.76
CA ALA A 217 -5.69 -28.22 -10.06
C ALA A 217 -4.98 -29.59 -9.93
N GLN A 218 -4.15 -29.78 -8.91
CA GLN A 218 -3.45 -31.03 -8.66
C GLN A 218 -4.41 -32.18 -8.34
N LYS A 219 -5.29 -31.99 -7.35
CA LYS A 219 -6.28 -33.01 -6.94
C LYS A 219 -7.15 -33.44 -8.11
N GLU A 220 -7.63 -32.49 -8.90
CA GLU A 220 -8.46 -32.77 -10.06
C GLU A 220 -7.69 -33.51 -11.16
N LEU A 221 -6.45 -33.09 -11.44
CA LEU A 221 -5.59 -33.72 -12.45
C LEU A 221 -5.21 -35.17 -12.07
N GLU A 222 -4.99 -35.45 -10.78
CA GLU A 222 -4.75 -36.80 -10.26
C GLU A 222 -5.98 -37.70 -10.41
N SER A 223 -7.18 -37.19 -10.11
CA SER A 223 -8.44 -37.91 -10.35
C SER A 223 -8.65 -38.20 -11.84
N VAL A 224 -8.36 -37.25 -12.73
CA VAL A 224 -8.40 -37.47 -14.19
C VAL A 224 -7.41 -38.55 -14.63
N ALA A 225 -6.20 -38.56 -14.07
CA ALA A 225 -5.19 -39.56 -14.39
C ALA A 225 -5.62 -40.99 -14.03
N MET A 226 -6.36 -41.13 -12.92
CA MET A 226 -6.87 -42.42 -12.46
C MET A 226 -8.08 -42.89 -13.29
N GLU A 227 -9.00 -41.98 -13.61
CA GLU A 227 -10.27 -42.31 -14.29
C GLU A 227 -10.14 -42.43 -15.81
N PHE A 228 -9.17 -41.72 -16.42
CA PHE A 228 -8.93 -41.71 -17.87
C PHE A 228 -7.46 -42.02 -18.21
N PRO A 229 -7.00 -43.29 -18.01
CA PRO A 229 -5.61 -43.68 -18.23
C PRO A 229 -5.09 -43.42 -19.65
N GLU A 230 -5.98 -43.36 -20.64
CA GLU A 230 -5.68 -43.06 -22.05
C GLU A 230 -5.14 -41.63 -22.26
N LEU A 231 -5.36 -40.71 -21.33
CA LEU A 231 -4.90 -39.32 -21.41
C LEU A 231 -3.50 -39.08 -20.81
N LYS A 232 -2.76 -40.15 -20.52
CA LYS A 232 -1.46 -40.10 -19.83
C LYS A 232 -0.54 -38.97 -20.34
N ASP A 233 -0.30 -38.88 -21.65
CA ASP A 233 0.61 -37.88 -22.20
C ASP A 233 0.14 -36.43 -21.98
N GLN A 234 -1.17 -36.20 -22.00
CA GLN A 234 -1.75 -34.87 -21.76
C GLN A 234 -1.68 -34.50 -20.28
N VAL A 235 -2.02 -35.45 -19.42
CA VAL A 235 -1.90 -35.30 -17.96
C VAL A 235 -0.46 -35.02 -17.57
N ASP A 236 0.51 -35.74 -18.14
CA ASP A 236 1.92 -35.57 -17.85
C ASP A 236 2.43 -34.17 -18.28
N ARG A 237 1.97 -33.65 -19.43
CA ARG A 237 2.27 -32.26 -19.83
C ARG A 237 1.70 -31.23 -18.86
N MET A 238 0.43 -31.36 -18.48
CA MET A 238 -0.22 -30.44 -17.53
C MET A 238 0.40 -30.53 -16.14
N ARG A 239 0.86 -31.72 -15.72
CA ARG A 239 1.59 -31.90 -14.45
C ARG A 239 2.90 -31.12 -14.45
N VAL A 240 3.66 -31.15 -15.56
CA VAL A 240 4.88 -30.35 -15.69
C VAL A 240 4.59 -28.85 -15.60
N GLU A 241 3.56 -28.37 -16.29
CA GLU A 241 3.13 -26.97 -16.22
C GLU A 241 2.72 -26.55 -14.81
N LEU A 242 1.89 -27.36 -14.14
CA LEU A 242 1.45 -27.16 -12.76
C LEU A 242 2.64 -27.04 -11.80
N ILE A 243 3.61 -27.96 -11.89
CA ILE A 243 4.83 -27.95 -11.06
C ILE A 243 5.61 -26.66 -11.30
N GLN A 244 5.76 -26.22 -12.55
CA GLN A 244 6.47 -24.98 -12.88
C GLN A 244 5.76 -23.74 -12.31
N LEU A 245 4.45 -23.61 -12.49
CA LEU A 245 3.67 -22.46 -12.02
C LEU A 245 3.66 -22.37 -10.49
N ARG A 246 3.41 -23.51 -9.83
CA ARG A 246 3.44 -23.62 -8.36
C ARG A 246 4.83 -23.31 -7.82
N GLY A 247 5.88 -23.82 -8.46
CA GLY A 247 7.26 -23.55 -8.10
C GLY A 247 7.64 -22.07 -8.17
N ARG A 248 7.23 -21.38 -9.24
CA ARG A 248 7.43 -19.92 -9.36
C ARG A 248 6.71 -19.15 -8.27
N GLN A 249 5.45 -19.50 -7.98
CA GLN A 249 4.68 -18.86 -6.92
C GLN A 249 5.32 -19.10 -5.54
N PHE A 250 5.79 -20.31 -5.28
CA PHE A 250 6.44 -20.67 -4.02
C PHE A 250 7.73 -19.87 -3.79
N VAL A 251 8.62 -19.80 -4.80
CA VAL A 251 9.85 -19.01 -4.71
C VAL A 251 9.55 -17.52 -4.55
N LYS A 252 8.54 -16.99 -5.28
CA LYS A 252 8.09 -15.61 -5.14
C LYS A 252 7.68 -15.30 -3.70
N GLN A 253 6.87 -16.16 -3.10
CA GLN A 253 6.43 -16.02 -1.69
C GLN A 253 7.62 -16.05 -0.72
N LEU A 254 8.61 -16.93 -0.92
CA LEU A 254 9.81 -16.98 -0.09
C LEU A 254 10.61 -15.67 -0.14
N GLN A 255 10.81 -15.13 -1.35
CA GLN A 255 11.51 -13.87 -1.55
C GLN A 255 10.75 -12.69 -0.95
N GLU A 256 9.43 -12.66 -1.10
CA GLU A 256 8.58 -11.64 -0.48
C GLU A 256 8.69 -11.70 1.05
N ARG A 257 8.59 -12.88 1.67
CA ARG A 257 8.76 -13.01 3.12
C ARG A 257 10.11 -12.51 3.62
N LYS A 258 11.19 -12.89 2.93
CA LYS A 258 12.53 -12.39 3.22
C LYS A 258 12.61 -10.86 3.12
N LYS A 259 12.02 -10.28 2.07
CA LYS A 259 11.99 -8.82 1.87
C LYS A 259 11.22 -8.09 2.97
N GLN A 260 10.25 -8.74 3.61
CA GLN A 260 9.43 -8.17 4.68
C GLN A 260 9.97 -8.48 6.09
N GLY A 261 11.21 -8.95 6.21
CA GLY A 261 11.86 -9.27 7.49
C GLY A 261 11.37 -10.57 8.16
N GLN A 262 10.56 -11.39 7.48
CA GLN A 262 10.03 -12.66 8.02
C GLN A 262 11.00 -13.80 7.74
N HIS A 263 12.21 -13.70 8.31
CA HIS A 263 13.33 -14.58 8.03
C HIS A 263 13.09 -16.03 8.49
N GLN A 264 12.63 -16.23 9.73
CA GLN A 264 12.40 -17.55 10.32
C GLN A 264 11.25 -18.26 9.59
N LEU A 265 10.17 -17.55 9.28
CA LEU A 265 9.05 -18.08 8.52
C LEU A 265 9.47 -18.43 7.09
N ALA A 266 10.20 -17.55 6.40
CA ALA A 266 10.68 -17.83 5.05
C ALA A 266 11.57 -19.08 5.03
N GLU A 267 12.48 -19.20 5.99
CA GLU A 267 13.40 -20.33 6.05
C GLU A 267 12.71 -21.63 6.45
N SER A 268 11.82 -21.61 7.45
CA SER A 268 11.06 -22.80 7.87
C SER A 268 10.19 -23.33 6.73
N VAL A 269 9.49 -22.45 6.01
CA VAL A 269 8.71 -22.82 4.82
C VAL A 269 9.62 -23.39 3.72
N ALA A 270 10.80 -22.81 3.50
CA ALA A 270 11.77 -23.31 2.53
C ALA A 270 12.28 -24.72 2.89
N ARG A 271 12.57 -24.99 4.17
CA ARG A 271 13.05 -26.30 4.65
C ARG A 271 11.99 -27.40 4.59
N LEU A 272 10.71 -27.02 4.72
CA LEU A 272 9.56 -27.94 4.62
C LEU A 272 9.00 -28.03 3.20
N ALA A 273 9.73 -27.53 2.20
CA ALA A 273 9.27 -27.52 0.82
C ALA A 273 9.03 -28.94 0.27
N PRO A 274 7.85 -29.22 -0.32
CA PRO A 274 7.51 -30.55 -0.83
C PRO A 274 8.24 -30.82 -2.15
N ALA A 275 9.41 -31.47 -2.09
CA ALA A 275 10.30 -31.69 -3.24
C ALA A 275 9.61 -32.32 -4.46
N GLU A 276 8.76 -33.32 -4.24
CA GLU A 276 8.01 -34.01 -5.30
C GLU A 276 7.02 -33.08 -6.04
N GLN A 277 6.51 -32.04 -5.36
CA GLN A 277 5.48 -31.15 -5.90
C GLN A 277 6.06 -29.89 -6.59
N LEU A 278 7.34 -29.59 -6.39
CA LEU A 278 8.01 -28.37 -6.89
C LEU A 278 9.02 -28.65 -8.01
N GLY A 279 9.52 -29.89 -8.10
CA GLY A 279 10.43 -30.31 -9.16
C GLY A 279 11.88 -29.83 -8.96
N PRO A 280 12.83 -30.40 -9.73
CA PRO A 280 14.26 -30.28 -9.44
C PRO A 280 14.88 -28.91 -9.74
N VAL A 281 14.26 -28.10 -10.61
CA VAL A 281 14.74 -26.73 -10.88
C VAL A 281 14.45 -25.84 -9.67
N VAL A 282 13.21 -25.84 -9.20
CA VAL A 282 12.76 -25.02 -8.07
C VAL A 282 13.42 -25.46 -6.77
N MET A 283 13.62 -26.77 -6.58
CA MET A 283 14.33 -27.26 -5.40
C MET A 283 15.79 -26.77 -5.33
N ARG A 284 16.48 -26.61 -6.46
CA ARG A 284 17.82 -25.98 -6.48
C ARG A 284 17.77 -24.52 -6.04
N ASP A 285 16.74 -23.78 -6.44
CA ASP A 285 16.55 -22.39 -6.01
C ASP A 285 16.26 -22.31 -4.50
N ILE A 286 15.47 -23.25 -3.96
CA ILE A 286 15.17 -23.37 -2.53
C ILE A 286 16.41 -23.76 -1.73
N GLU A 287 17.22 -24.72 -2.19
CA GLU A 287 18.48 -25.09 -1.57
C GLU A 287 19.46 -23.91 -1.55
N ALA A 288 19.55 -23.15 -2.64
CA ALA A 288 20.36 -21.93 -2.69
C ALA A 288 19.84 -20.88 -1.70
N PHE A 289 18.52 -20.73 -1.56
CA PHE A 289 17.89 -19.84 -0.59
C PHE A 289 18.19 -20.24 0.86
N ILE A 290 18.08 -21.53 1.19
CA ILE A 290 18.43 -22.07 2.52
C ILE A 290 19.91 -21.83 2.82
N LYS A 291 20.79 -22.10 1.86
CA LYS A 291 22.24 -21.91 2.00
C LYS A 291 22.60 -20.45 2.30
N GLN A 292 21.85 -19.47 1.77
CA GLN A 292 22.06 -18.06 2.12
C GLN A 292 21.81 -17.80 3.61
N TYR A 293 20.78 -18.40 4.21
CA TYR A 293 20.50 -18.27 5.64
C TYR A 293 21.54 -18.98 6.50
N ASP A 294 21.98 -20.18 6.10
CA ASP A 294 23.05 -20.89 6.80
C ASP A 294 24.35 -20.07 6.81
N LEU A 295 24.71 -19.49 5.66
CA LEU A 295 25.88 -18.60 5.56
C LEU A 295 25.71 -17.35 6.43
N ALA A 296 24.54 -16.71 6.40
CA ALA A 296 24.28 -15.51 7.19
C ALA A 296 24.38 -15.80 8.70
N ARG A 297 23.86 -16.94 9.18
CA ARG A 297 24.04 -17.37 10.59
C ARG A 297 25.50 -17.59 10.93
N GLN A 298 26.25 -18.28 10.06
CA GLN A 298 27.69 -18.48 10.26
C GLN A 298 28.43 -17.14 10.35
N GLN A 299 28.05 -16.16 9.52
CA GLN A 299 28.62 -14.82 9.55
C GLN A 299 28.25 -14.06 10.83
N ILE A 300 27.03 -14.21 11.35
CA ILE A 300 26.61 -13.61 12.63
C ILE A 300 27.44 -14.20 13.79
N GLU A 301 27.58 -15.52 13.85
CA GLU A 301 28.38 -16.18 14.89
C GLU A 301 29.86 -15.83 14.77
N LEU A 302 30.39 -15.78 13.54
CA LEU A 302 31.76 -15.31 13.28
C LEU A 302 31.94 -13.86 13.74
N ALA A 303 31.01 -12.97 13.44
CA ALA A 303 31.06 -11.58 13.88
C ALA A 303 31.12 -11.49 15.41
N ARG A 304 30.25 -12.23 16.13
CA ARG A 304 30.24 -12.27 17.60
C ARG A 304 31.57 -12.76 18.17
N LEU A 305 32.16 -13.80 17.57
CA LEU A 305 33.46 -14.34 17.96
C LEU A 305 34.58 -13.32 17.74
N LEU A 306 34.68 -12.77 16.53
CA LEU A 306 35.72 -11.82 16.14
C LEU A 306 35.68 -10.54 16.98
N LEU A 307 34.48 -10.03 17.27
CA LEU A 307 34.32 -8.88 18.17
C LEU A 307 34.92 -9.16 19.56
N GLY A 308 34.74 -10.37 20.07
CA GLY A 308 35.32 -10.80 21.35
C GLY A 308 36.83 -10.95 21.29
N GLU A 309 37.33 -11.57 20.22
CA GLU A 309 38.76 -11.79 20.00
C GLU A 309 39.53 -10.48 19.88
N TYR A 310 39.09 -9.58 19.00
CA TYR A 310 39.77 -8.30 18.78
C TYR A 310 39.69 -7.39 20.02
N GLN A 311 38.60 -7.44 20.79
CA GLN A 311 38.56 -6.73 22.08
C GLN A 311 39.65 -7.24 23.02
N ALA A 312 39.85 -8.57 23.12
CA ALA A 312 40.83 -9.15 24.03
C ALA A 312 42.28 -8.72 23.70
N GLN A 313 42.54 -8.40 22.43
CA GLN A 313 43.84 -7.95 21.93
C GLN A 313 44.15 -6.47 22.26
N ILE A 314 43.16 -5.67 22.68
CA ILE A 314 43.38 -4.25 23.06
C ILE A 314 44.27 -4.19 24.30
N ALA A 315 45.47 -3.60 24.21
CA ALA A 315 46.41 -3.53 25.33
C ALA A 315 45.93 -2.62 26.48
N ASN A 316 45.31 -1.49 26.15
CA ASN A 316 44.82 -0.53 27.13
C ASN A 316 43.56 -1.05 27.85
N ARG A 317 43.64 -1.24 29.17
CA ARG A 317 42.54 -1.78 29.99
C ARG A 317 41.28 -0.91 29.95
N GLU A 318 41.42 0.40 30.07
CA GLU A 318 40.28 1.33 30.08
C GLU A 318 39.54 1.33 28.74
N LEU A 319 40.31 1.38 27.64
CA LEU A 319 39.75 1.28 26.29
C LEU A 319 39.06 -0.07 26.07
N ARG A 320 39.65 -1.16 26.55
CA ARG A 320 39.09 -2.51 26.47
C ARG A 320 37.74 -2.61 27.20
N GLU A 321 37.62 -1.98 28.38
CA GLU A 321 36.39 -1.94 29.16
C GLU A 321 35.31 -1.09 28.46
N ARG A 322 35.66 0.06 27.87
CA ARG A 322 34.72 0.85 27.05
C ARG A 322 34.22 0.09 25.83
N VAL A 323 35.12 -0.54 25.08
CA VAL A 323 34.78 -1.38 23.91
C VAL A 323 33.88 -2.54 24.28
N ALA A 324 34.02 -3.11 25.49
CA ALA A 324 33.18 -4.21 25.95
C ALA A 324 31.69 -3.85 25.97
N LEU A 325 31.36 -2.60 26.32
CA LEU A 325 29.98 -2.09 26.32
C LEU A 325 29.42 -2.05 24.89
N LEU A 326 30.17 -1.44 23.96
CA LEU A 326 29.77 -1.36 22.54
C LEU A 326 29.61 -2.76 21.93
N ARG A 327 30.57 -3.65 22.20
CA ARG A 327 30.49 -5.05 21.78
C ARG A 327 29.22 -5.71 22.27
N SER A 328 28.86 -5.51 23.55
CA SER A 328 27.66 -6.12 24.12
C SER A 328 26.41 -5.68 23.37
N GLU A 329 26.30 -4.39 23.06
CA GLU A 329 25.15 -3.85 22.30
C GLU A 329 25.11 -4.40 20.87
N VAL A 330 26.23 -4.36 20.14
CA VAL A 330 26.31 -4.88 18.76
C VAL A 330 26.01 -6.37 18.73
N SER A 331 26.64 -7.16 19.61
CA SER A 331 26.45 -8.62 19.67
C SER A 331 25.01 -9.02 19.97
N HIS A 332 24.32 -8.26 20.83
CA HIS A 332 22.92 -8.49 21.16
C HIS A 332 22.00 -8.09 20.01
N GLY A 333 22.26 -6.97 19.34
CA GLY A 333 21.46 -6.50 18.20
C GLY A 333 21.74 -7.22 16.88
N LEU A 334 22.76 -8.08 16.81
CA LEU A 334 23.12 -8.80 15.58
C LEU A 334 22.01 -9.79 15.17
N SER A 335 21.41 -9.51 14.02
CA SER A 335 20.34 -10.27 13.37
C SER A 335 20.58 -10.33 11.85
N PHE A 336 19.70 -10.98 11.10
CA PHE A 336 19.76 -10.97 9.63
C PHE A 336 19.63 -9.54 9.05
N GLU A 337 18.90 -8.66 9.74
CA GLU A 337 18.64 -7.27 9.33
C GLU A 337 19.83 -6.34 9.63
N THR A 338 20.57 -6.61 10.71
CA THR A 338 21.72 -5.78 11.11
C THR A 338 23.06 -6.31 10.60
N LEU A 339 23.15 -7.58 10.17
CA LEU A 339 24.37 -8.18 9.61
C LEU A 339 25.01 -7.32 8.50
N PRO A 340 24.27 -6.73 7.53
CA PRO A 340 24.87 -5.88 6.52
C PRO A 340 25.68 -4.70 7.09
N ARG A 341 25.36 -4.21 8.29
CA ARG A 341 26.10 -3.11 8.96
C ARG A 341 27.54 -3.49 9.31
N LEU A 342 27.84 -4.78 9.47
CA LEU A 342 29.17 -5.29 9.83
C LEU A 342 29.94 -5.86 8.62
N GLU A 343 29.47 -5.66 7.39
CA GLU A 343 30.12 -6.22 6.21
C GLU A 343 31.59 -5.77 6.06
N ALA A 344 31.89 -4.50 6.32
CA ALA A 344 33.26 -3.96 6.30
C ALA A 344 34.15 -4.63 7.36
N PHE A 345 33.60 -4.91 8.55
CA PHE A 345 34.30 -5.60 9.64
C PHE A 345 34.58 -7.07 9.31
N LEU A 346 33.59 -7.79 8.77
CA LEU A 346 33.78 -9.19 8.39
C LEU A 346 34.81 -9.35 7.26
N ARG A 347 34.93 -8.35 6.37
CA ARG A 347 35.96 -8.33 5.34
C ARG A 347 37.35 -8.01 5.90
N SER A 348 37.45 -7.16 6.90
CA SER A 348 38.72 -6.75 7.50
C SER A 348 39.42 -7.86 8.28
N ASP A 349 38.69 -8.92 8.65
CA ASP A 349 39.26 -10.11 9.29
C ASP A 349 40.46 -10.67 8.51
N LYS A 350 40.32 -10.78 7.19
CA LYS A 350 41.35 -11.31 6.27
C LYS A 350 42.50 -10.33 6.00
N ASP A 351 42.36 -9.08 6.43
CA ASP A 351 43.38 -8.06 6.25
C ASP A 351 44.33 -8.06 7.45
N SER A 352 45.55 -8.53 7.23
CA SER A 352 46.60 -8.56 8.26
C SER A 352 47.25 -7.19 8.49
N THR A 353 46.94 -6.18 7.67
CA THR A 353 47.51 -4.84 7.81
C THR A 353 46.77 -3.99 8.85
N LEU A 354 45.52 -4.34 9.16
CA LEU A 354 44.70 -3.63 10.13
C LEU A 354 44.90 -4.18 11.55
N SER A 355 45.07 -3.28 12.50
CA SER A 355 45.10 -3.60 13.93
C SER A 355 43.73 -4.03 14.46
N ALA A 356 43.70 -4.68 15.62
CA ALA A 356 42.46 -5.05 16.31
C ALA A 356 41.56 -3.83 16.59
N GLU A 357 42.16 -2.68 16.93
CA GLU A 357 41.45 -1.43 17.17
C GLU A 357 40.78 -0.90 15.88
N GLU A 358 41.48 -0.91 14.74
CA GLU A 358 40.93 -0.49 13.46
C GLU A 358 39.83 -1.42 12.96
N LYS A 359 39.97 -2.74 13.17
CA LYS A 359 38.91 -3.71 12.84
C LYS A 359 37.66 -3.46 13.68
N LEU A 360 37.81 -3.27 14.98
CA LEU A 360 36.69 -2.92 15.87
C LEU A 360 36.06 -1.58 15.51
N ALA A 361 36.86 -0.59 15.10
CA ALA A 361 36.34 0.68 14.61
C ALA A 361 35.39 0.47 13.42
N LEU A 362 35.74 -0.39 12.46
CA LEU A 362 34.87 -0.72 11.31
C LEU A 362 33.53 -1.33 11.75
N ALA A 363 33.54 -2.20 12.76
CA ALA A 363 32.32 -2.81 13.29
C ALA A 363 31.40 -1.75 13.93
N PHE A 364 31.98 -0.94 14.83
CA PHE A 364 31.22 0.02 15.62
C PHE A 364 30.76 1.25 14.82
N SER A 365 31.57 1.74 13.88
CA SER A 365 31.16 2.81 12.98
C SER A 365 30.15 2.33 11.94
N GLY A 366 30.32 1.10 11.43
CA GLY A 366 29.34 0.43 10.58
C GLY A 366 27.99 0.25 11.28
N TRP A 367 27.98 -0.02 12.59
CA TRP A 367 26.76 -0.09 13.39
C TRP A 367 25.99 1.24 13.45
N VAL A 368 26.72 2.34 13.63
CA VAL A 368 26.15 3.69 13.85
C VAL A 368 25.76 4.37 12.54
N PHE A 369 26.53 4.19 11.46
CA PHE A 369 26.34 4.85 10.17
C PHE A 369 25.95 3.93 9.01
N GLY A 370 25.86 2.62 9.25
CA GLY A 370 25.71 1.61 8.19
C GLY A 370 27.05 1.28 7.51
N SER A 371 27.05 0.21 6.70
CA SER A 371 28.27 -0.35 6.06
C SER A 371 29.12 0.69 5.32
N VAL A 372 28.50 1.62 4.59
CA VAL A 372 29.18 2.66 3.80
C VAL A 372 29.89 3.69 4.69
N GLY A 373 29.41 3.90 5.92
CA GLY A 373 29.99 4.84 6.87
C GLY A 373 31.06 4.23 7.79
N ALA A 374 31.47 2.98 7.55
CA ALA A 374 32.49 2.31 8.35
C ALA A 374 33.87 3.00 8.20
N SER A 375 34.55 3.17 9.33
CA SER A 375 35.81 3.89 9.48
C SER A 375 36.78 3.08 10.35
N THR A 376 38.08 3.17 10.07
CA THR A 376 39.13 2.54 10.89
C THR A 376 39.54 3.37 12.10
N ASP A 377 39.06 4.62 12.22
CA ASP A 377 39.34 5.50 13.36
C ASP A 377 38.47 5.15 14.58
N LEU A 378 39.06 4.41 15.54
CA LEU A 378 38.36 3.99 16.76
C LEU A 378 38.01 5.18 17.67
N ALA A 379 38.90 6.16 17.82
CA ALA A 379 38.67 7.31 18.69
C ALA A 379 37.45 8.12 18.23
N LYS A 380 37.40 8.43 16.93
CA LYS A 380 36.23 9.09 16.32
C LYS A 380 34.98 8.23 16.46
N THR A 381 35.10 6.91 16.29
CA THR A 381 33.96 5.99 16.42
C THR A 381 33.37 6.01 17.83
N MET A 382 34.20 6.05 18.88
CA MET A 382 33.71 6.17 20.26
C MET A 382 32.90 7.46 20.47
N VAL A 383 33.38 8.59 19.93
CA VAL A 383 32.64 9.87 19.99
C VAL A 383 31.30 9.78 19.24
N LEU A 384 31.25 9.07 18.12
CA LEU A 384 30.00 8.85 17.38
C LEU A 384 28.99 8.00 18.16
N TRP A 385 29.46 7.04 18.94
CA TRP A 385 28.62 6.25 19.85
C TRP A 385 28.05 7.12 20.98
N ASP A 386 28.91 7.93 21.61
CA ASP A 386 28.47 8.89 22.64
C ASP A 386 27.40 9.86 22.05
N ALA A 387 27.62 10.33 20.82
CA ALA A 387 26.66 11.14 20.10
C ALA A 387 25.32 10.43 19.85
N GLN A 388 25.33 9.13 19.47
CA GLN A 388 24.12 8.35 19.26
C GLN A 388 23.27 8.25 20.53
N GLN A 389 23.92 8.02 21.68
CA GLN A 389 23.23 7.94 22.97
C GLN A 389 22.62 9.29 23.36
N LEU A 390 23.35 10.40 23.17
CA LEU A 390 22.82 11.74 23.39
C LEU A 390 21.67 12.09 22.45
N VAL A 391 21.72 11.66 21.19
CA VAL A 391 20.61 11.82 20.24
C VAL A 391 19.37 11.06 20.74
N LEU A 392 19.51 9.80 21.15
CA LEU A 392 18.41 9.02 21.70
C LEU A 392 17.85 9.64 22.99
N GLN A 393 18.72 10.15 23.86
CA GLN A 393 18.32 10.86 25.07
C GLN A 393 17.53 12.14 24.74
N TYR A 394 17.97 12.92 23.74
CA TYR A 394 17.26 14.11 23.29
C TYR A 394 15.86 13.76 22.76
N LEU A 395 15.76 12.71 21.95
CA LEU A 395 14.48 12.26 21.37
C LEU A 395 13.51 11.72 22.42
N LYS A 396 14.02 11.09 23.49
CA LYS A 396 13.25 10.56 24.63
C LYS A 396 12.85 11.63 25.65
N ALA A 397 13.53 12.78 25.67
CA ALA A 397 13.36 13.77 26.72
C ALA A 397 12.01 14.51 26.63
N GLU A 398 11.19 14.34 27.67
CA GLU A 398 9.89 15.02 27.80
C GLU A 398 10.05 16.51 28.17
N SER A 399 11.01 16.83 29.05
CA SER A 399 11.24 18.20 29.52
C SER A 399 12.11 19.02 28.56
N SER A 400 11.81 20.31 28.41
CA SER A 400 12.61 21.21 27.58
C SER A 400 14.00 21.45 28.15
N GLU A 401 14.15 21.43 29.47
CA GLU A 401 15.44 21.61 30.14
C GLU A 401 16.39 20.44 29.87
N THR A 402 15.89 19.20 29.99
CA THR A 402 16.68 18.00 29.68
C THR A 402 17.10 18.01 28.21
N ARG A 403 16.21 18.42 27.29
CA ARG A 403 16.55 18.57 25.86
C ARG A 403 17.66 19.58 25.65
N GLU A 404 17.58 20.75 26.27
CA GLU A 404 18.61 21.79 26.12
C GLU A 404 19.96 21.36 26.69
N ASN A 405 19.97 20.70 27.85
CA ASN A 405 21.18 20.15 28.44
C ASN A 405 21.82 19.08 27.57
N THR A 406 21.02 18.15 27.04
CA THR A 406 21.49 17.07 26.16
C THR A 406 22.04 17.63 24.85
N LEU A 407 21.37 18.62 24.27
CA LEU A 407 21.84 19.28 23.05
C LEU A 407 23.18 20.00 23.27
N ARG A 408 23.38 20.68 24.40
CA ARG A 408 24.66 21.31 24.75
C ARG A 408 25.79 20.29 24.88
N GLN A 409 25.52 19.12 25.44
CA GLN A 409 26.50 18.03 25.51
C GLN A 409 26.82 17.49 24.11
N LEU A 410 25.79 17.29 23.28
CA LEU A 410 25.94 16.77 21.92
C LEU A 410 26.75 17.72 21.03
N THR A 411 26.49 19.02 21.08
CA THR A 411 27.22 20.02 20.27
C THR A 411 28.62 20.31 20.79
N ALA A 412 28.95 19.91 22.02
CA ALA A 412 30.30 19.99 22.57
C ALA A 412 31.21 18.84 22.12
N LEU A 413 30.66 17.78 21.51
CA LEU A 413 31.46 16.66 21.00
C LEU A 413 32.25 17.09 19.76
N GLU A 414 33.58 16.98 19.83
CA GLU A 414 34.46 17.29 18.71
C GLU A 414 34.24 16.34 17.52
N GLY A 415 34.17 16.88 16.31
CA GLY A 415 33.98 16.09 15.09
C GLY A 415 32.56 15.57 14.84
N VAL A 416 31.60 15.90 15.70
CA VAL A 416 30.17 15.57 15.53
C VAL A 416 29.41 16.80 15.06
N GLY A 417 29.03 16.81 13.79
CA GLY A 417 28.23 17.88 13.19
C GLY A 417 26.86 17.41 12.72
N TRP A 418 26.10 18.33 12.12
CA TRP A 418 24.78 18.04 11.55
C TRP A 418 24.81 16.88 10.54
N LYS A 419 25.85 16.80 9.68
CA LYS A 419 26.02 15.73 8.69
C LYS A 419 26.15 14.36 9.35
N SER A 420 26.94 14.27 10.42
CA SER A 420 27.14 13.05 11.20
C SER A 420 25.81 12.57 11.79
N ILE A 421 25.02 13.47 12.35
CA ILE A 421 23.70 13.13 12.93
C ILE A 421 22.72 12.74 11.81
N ARG A 422 22.68 13.46 10.69
CA ARG A 422 21.82 13.12 9.54
C ARG A 422 22.10 11.72 9.02
N GLN A 423 23.37 11.32 8.93
CA GLN A 423 23.78 9.99 8.52
C GLN A 423 23.43 8.90 9.55
N MET A 424 23.39 9.25 10.84
CA MET A 424 23.05 8.33 11.93
C MET A 424 21.55 7.99 12.00
N ILE A 425 20.68 8.96 11.69
CA ILE A 425 19.22 8.84 11.87
C ILE A 425 18.61 7.58 11.25
N PRO A 426 18.96 7.16 10.02
CA PRO A 426 18.45 5.93 9.43
C PRO A 426 18.79 4.66 10.22
N GLN A 427 19.85 4.68 11.03
CA GLN A 427 20.31 3.53 11.82
C GLN A 427 19.79 3.53 13.26
N LEU A 428 19.18 4.63 13.71
CA LEU A 428 18.63 4.75 15.05
C LEU A 428 17.49 3.74 15.28
N PRO A 429 17.46 3.10 16.45
CA PRO A 429 16.29 2.32 16.87
C PRO A 429 15.07 3.25 17.06
N PRO A 430 13.87 2.68 17.22
CA PRO A 430 12.73 3.41 17.78
C PRO A 430 13.10 4.06 19.12
N PHE A 431 12.62 5.29 19.33
CA PHE A 431 13.02 6.12 20.46
C PHE A 431 11.88 6.37 21.45
N ARG A 432 10.66 5.89 21.17
CA ARG A 432 9.58 5.83 22.14
C ARG A 432 9.34 4.37 22.54
N ASP A 433 8.97 4.15 23.80
CA ASP A 433 8.65 2.83 24.33
C ASP A 433 7.45 2.22 23.56
N SER A 434 7.48 0.92 23.25
CA SER A 434 6.35 0.22 22.64
C SER A 434 5.25 -0.16 23.65
N ALA A 435 5.42 0.18 24.94
CA ALA A 435 4.48 -0.09 26.03
C ALA A 435 4.15 -1.59 26.21
N GLY A 436 5.10 -2.47 25.88
CA GLY A 436 4.91 -3.92 25.97
C GLY A 436 4.17 -4.57 24.80
N LEU A 437 3.97 -3.84 23.68
CA LEU A 437 3.48 -4.46 22.45
C LEU A 437 4.50 -5.45 21.90
N GLU A 438 4.13 -6.72 21.90
CA GLU A 438 4.92 -7.80 21.32
C GLU A 438 4.67 -7.94 19.81
N PRO A 439 5.67 -8.36 19.02
CA PRO A 439 5.51 -8.72 17.62
C PRO A 439 4.35 -9.70 17.37
N GLY A 440 3.80 -9.70 16.15
CA GLY A 440 2.80 -10.70 15.77
C GLY A 440 3.34 -12.12 15.95
N GLN A 441 2.55 -13.00 16.57
CA GLN A 441 2.92 -14.40 16.81
C GLN A 441 3.41 -15.10 15.54
N VAL A 442 4.45 -15.93 15.68
CA VAL A 442 4.89 -16.89 14.66
C VAL A 442 4.11 -18.18 14.88
N ILE A 443 3.30 -18.57 13.92
CA ILE A 443 2.79 -19.95 13.85
C ILE A 443 3.77 -20.69 12.95
N SER A 444 4.53 -21.62 13.52
CA SER A 444 5.36 -22.53 12.76
C SER A 444 4.48 -23.46 11.91
N ALA A 445 5.01 -24.01 10.82
CA ALA A 445 4.24 -24.83 9.89
C ALA A 445 3.64 -26.12 10.52
N ASP A 446 4.11 -26.52 11.69
CA ASP A 446 3.67 -27.63 12.54
C ASP A 446 2.66 -27.23 13.64
N GLY A 447 2.29 -25.95 13.74
CA GLY A 447 1.10 -25.51 14.49
C GLY A 447 1.26 -25.40 16.02
N GLU A 448 2.48 -25.40 16.56
CA GLU A 448 2.70 -25.14 17.98
C GLU A 448 2.65 -23.63 18.31
N VAL A 449 1.91 -23.30 19.37
CA VAL A 449 1.56 -21.93 19.80
C VAL A 449 2.21 -21.62 21.15
N LEU A 450 2.73 -20.40 21.31
CA LEU A 450 3.04 -19.79 22.61
C LEU A 450 2.22 -18.48 22.74
N GLU A 451 1.37 -18.37 23.77
CA GLU A 451 0.42 -17.23 24.02
C GLU A 451 1.10 -15.95 24.57
N PRO A 452 0.47 -14.74 24.61
CA PRO A 452 -0.77 -14.23 23.96
C PRO A 452 -0.56 -12.96 23.08
N LEU A 453 -1.63 -12.54 22.39
CA LEU A 453 -1.80 -11.24 21.70
C LEU A 453 -2.08 -10.13 22.72
N ALA A 454 -1.23 -9.09 22.79
CA ALA A 454 -1.62 -7.84 23.42
C ALA A 454 -2.52 -7.05 22.44
N ASN A 455 -3.83 -7.08 22.68
CA ASN A 455 -4.82 -6.16 22.11
C ASN A 455 -4.73 -4.78 22.79
N ASP A 456 -3.52 -4.31 23.10
CA ASP A 456 -3.34 -3.16 23.97
C ASP A 456 -3.55 -1.86 23.18
N MET A 457 -4.53 -1.09 23.65
CA MET A 457 -4.82 0.24 23.15
C MET A 457 -3.72 1.19 23.60
N LEU A 458 -2.96 1.72 22.65
CA LEU A 458 -1.93 2.71 22.96
C LEU A 458 -2.58 4.06 23.28
N LYS A 459 -2.19 4.63 24.41
CA LYS A 459 -2.70 5.92 24.89
C LYS A 459 -1.84 7.06 24.37
N ILE A 460 -2.49 8.07 23.78
CA ILE A 460 -1.89 9.35 23.40
C ILE A 460 -2.54 10.49 24.15
N THR A 461 -1.71 11.40 24.67
CA THR A 461 -2.16 12.69 25.17
C THR A 461 -1.76 13.77 24.17
N LEU A 462 -2.76 14.40 23.53
CA LEU A 462 -2.58 15.63 22.76
C LEU A 462 -2.75 16.83 23.68
N ARG A 463 -1.78 17.74 23.67
CA ARG A 463 -1.93 19.06 24.29
C ARG A 463 -2.35 20.05 23.22
N SER A 464 -3.49 20.72 23.43
CA SER A 464 -4.01 21.77 22.56
C SER A 464 -4.19 23.06 23.37
N ASP A 465 -4.30 24.19 22.68
CA ASP A 465 -4.59 25.50 23.28
C ASP A 465 -5.91 25.50 24.09
N ASN A 466 -6.82 24.56 23.77
CA ASN A 466 -8.11 24.37 24.43
C ASN A 466 -8.09 23.30 25.55
N GLY A 467 -6.91 22.81 25.95
CA GLY A 467 -6.73 21.78 26.98
C GLY A 467 -6.11 20.48 26.47
N GLU A 468 -5.93 19.52 27.38
CA GLU A 468 -5.42 18.19 27.04
C GLU A 468 -6.54 17.30 26.47
N VAL A 469 -6.35 16.79 25.25
CA VAL A 469 -7.19 15.78 24.61
C VAL A 469 -6.49 14.44 24.72
N ILE A 470 -7.06 13.51 25.48
CA ILE A 470 -6.57 12.14 25.56
C ILE A 470 -7.38 11.28 24.58
N PHE A 471 -6.71 10.45 23.80
CA PHE A 471 -7.33 9.49 22.89
C PHE A 471 -6.40 8.29 22.68
N HIS A 472 -6.93 7.24 22.06
CA HIS A 472 -6.20 5.99 21.88
C HIS A 472 -6.07 5.59 20.40
N TYR A 473 -5.14 4.69 20.12
CA TYR A 473 -5.08 3.99 18.84
C TYR A 473 -4.70 2.53 19.05
N GLN A 474 -5.23 1.65 18.19
CA GLN A 474 -4.78 0.27 18.10
C GLN A 474 -3.53 0.20 17.22
N ALA A 475 -2.56 -0.63 17.58
CA ALA A 475 -1.46 -1.01 16.69
C ALA A 475 -1.40 -2.53 16.55
N ILE A 476 -1.03 -3.03 15.36
CA ILE A 476 -0.74 -4.43 15.09
C ILE A 476 0.57 -4.49 14.31
N LEU A 477 1.55 -5.21 14.85
CA LEU A 477 2.85 -5.42 14.23
C LEU A 477 2.86 -6.69 13.36
N PRO A 478 3.66 -6.72 12.28
CA PRO A 478 3.84 -7.93 11.49
C PRO A 478 4.55 -9.03 12.32
N PRO A 479 4.46 -10.30 11.88
CA PRO A 479 5.27 -11.38 12.45
C PRO A 479 6.76 -11.09 12.31
N GLU A 480 7.55 -11.52 13.29
CA GLU A 480 9.01 -11.31 13.32
C GLU A 480 9.42 -9.83 13.18
N TYR A 481 8.63 -8.91 13.74
CA TYR A 481 8.99 -7.50 13.75
C TYR A 481 10.38 -7.29 14.38
N ASP A 482 11.32 -6.75 13.58
CA ASP A 482 12.68 -6.37 13.96
C ASP A 482 12.80 -4.83 13.89
N PRO A 483 13.15 -4.12 14.98
CA PRO A 483 13.35 -2.67 14.98
C PRO A 483 14.41 -2.15 13.97
N ALA A 484 15.28 -3.03 13.46
CA ALA A 484 16.26 -2.71 12.42
C ALA A 484 15.67 -2.76 11.00
N HIS A 485 14.55 -3.44 10.78
CA HIS A 485 13.83 -3.49 9.50
C HIS A 485 12.87 -2.32 9.35
N ARG A 486 12.67 -1.78 8.14
CA ARG A 486 11.77 -0.65 7.87
C ARG A 486 10.46 -1.12 7.24
N TYR A 487 9.38 -1.07 8.02
CA TYR A 487 8.08 -1.62 7.62
C TYR A 487 7.16 -0.56 6.99
N PRO A 488 6.41 -0.89 5.92
CA PRO A 488 5.31 -0.05 5.47
C PRO A 488 4.18 -0.03 6.52
N MET A 489 3.32 1.00 6.49
CA MET A 489 2.27 1.18 7.49
C MET A 489 0.93 1.60 6.88
N ILE A 490 -0.17 1.08 7.43
CA ILE A 490 -1.54 1.52 7.12
C ILE A 490 -2.11 2.26 8.32
N VAL A 491 -2.63 3.47 8.08
CA VAL A 491 -3.48 4.21 9.01
C VAL A 491 -4.93 3.91 8.65
N ALA A 492 -5.59 3.06 9.44
CA ALA A 492 -6.91 2.52 9.16
C ALA A 492 -8.02 3.27 9.94
N LEU A 493 -8.92 3.94 9.22
CA LEU A 493 -10.05 4.67 9.78
C LEU A 493 -11.32 3.79 9.74
N ARG A 494 -11.92 3.58 10.92
CA ARG A 494 -13.10 2.72 11.12
C ARG A 494 -14.36 3.29 10.41
N PRO A 495 -15.28 2.43 9.94
CA PRO A 495 -16.65 2.84 9.62
C PRO A 495 -17.46 3.06 10.91
N GLU A 496 -18.63 3.66 10.78
CA GLU A 496 -19.54 3.99 11.89
C GLU A 496 -19.94 2.79 12.75
N ASP A 497 -20.06 1.59 12.17
CA ASP A 497 -20.59 0.36 12.77
C ASP A 497 -19.52 -0.58 13.35
N ARG A 498 -18.24 -0.19 13.33
CA ARG A 498 -17.12 -0.99 13.86
C ARG A 498 -16.23 -0.20 14.80
N THR A 499 -15.49 -0.91 15.66
CA THR A 499 -14.46 -0.33 16.53
C THR A 499 -13.11 -0.16 15.81
N THR A 500 -12.19 0.59 16.41
CA THR A 500 -10.79 0.72 15.96
C THR A 500 -10.07 -0.65 15.91
N ALA A 501 -10.26 -1.48 16.93
CA ALA A 501 -9.70 -2.84 16.97
C ALA A 501 -10.26 -3.74 15.84
N ALA A 502 -11.58 -3.65 15.57
CA ALA A 502 -12.21 -4.43 14.51
C ALA A 502 -11.68 -4.05 13.12
N ILE A 503 -11.44 -2.76 12.85
CA ILE A 503 -10.89 -2.34 11.56
C ILE A 503 -9.40 -2.68 11.43
N ALA A 504 -8.62 -2.60 12.51
CA ALA A 504 -7.23 -3.05 12.50
C ALA A 504 -7.14 -4.55 12.20
N THR A 505 -8.00 -5.35 12.84
CA THR A 505 -8.11 -6.80 12.61
C THR A 505 -8.57 -7.13 11.19
N TRP A 506 -9.42 -6.31 10.55
CA TRP A 506 -9.82 -6.53 9.16
C TRP A 506 -8.64 -6.46 8.19
N TRP A 507 -7.73 -5.51 8.38
CA TRP A 507 -6.50 -5.39 7.56
C TRP A 507 -5.45 -6.44 7.91
N ALA A 508 -5.18 -6.63 9.21
CA ALA A 508 -4.09 -7.46 9.71
C ALA A 508 -4.43 -8.94 9.83
N GLY A 509 -5.72 -9.27 9.94
CA GLY A 509 -6.17 -10.57 10.44
C GLY A 509 -5.76 -10.81 11.89
N THR A 510 -5.93 -12.05 12.33
CA THR A 510 -5.55 -12.53 13.66
C THR A 510 -4.24 -13.31 13.58
N ALA A 511 -3.74 -13.81 14.71
CA ALA A 511 -2.55 -14.67 14.71
C ALA A 511 -2.82 -16.01 14.02
N ASP A 512 -3.95 -16.66 14.33
CA ASP A 512 -4.40 -17.93 13.74
C ASP A 512 -4.79 -17.80 12.26
N ARG A 513 -5.27 -16.63 11.85
CA ARG A 513 -5.68 -16.33 10.48
C ARG A 513 -5.05 -15.02 10.04
N PRO A 514 -3.73 -15.02 9.72
CA PRO A 514 -3.02 -13.80 9.35
C PRO A 514 -3.60 -13.24 8.07
N GLY A 515 -4.03 -11.98 8.13
CA GLY A 515 -4.56 -11.21 7.01
C GLY A 515 -3.46 -10.70 6.10
N ASN A 516 -3.83 -9.93 5.08
CA ASN A 516 -2.89 -9.47 4.07
C ASN A 516 -1.79 -8.55 4.64
N ALA A 517 -2.11 -7.67 5.60
CA ALA A 517 -1.07 -6.81 6.20
C ALA A 517 0.00 -7.62 6.92
N ARG A 518 -0.36 -8.58 7.80
CA ARG A 518 0.61 -9.45 8.48
C ARG A 518 1.44 -10.26 7.48
N ARG A 519 0.80 -10.84 6.46
CA ARG A 519 1.51 -11.64 5.45
C ARG A 519 2.50 -10.82 4.62
N ARG A 520 2.22 -9.54 4.39
CA ARG A 520 3.04 -8.63 3.57
C ARG A 520 3.90 -7.65 4.41
N GLY A 521 4.02 -7.86 5.72
CA GLY A 521 4.92 -7.07 6.57
C GLY A 521 4.43 -5.65 6.89
N PHE A 522 3.13 -5.37 6.81
CA PHE A 522 2.62 -4.04 7.14
C PHE A 522 2.34 -3.91 8.64
N ILE A 523 2.75 -2.77 9.20
CA ILE A 523 2.22 -2.28 10.48
C ILE A 523 0.82 -1.70 10.22
N VAL A 524 -0.14 -1.99 11.08
CA VAL A 524 -1.49 -1.38 11.00
C VAL A 524 -1.73 -0.58 12.26
N ILE A 525 -2.05 0.70 12.11
CA ILE A 525 -2.55 1.53 13.21
C ILE A 525 -4.00 1.95 12.94
N ALA A 526 -4.84 1.97 13.96
CA ALA A 526 -6.22 2.44 13.87
C ALA A 526 -6.52 3.46 14.98
N PRO A 527 -6.40 4.77 14.68
CA PRO A 527 -6.64 5.82 15.67
C PRO A 527 -8.12 6.10 15.93
N GLU A 528 -8.43 6.48 17.16
CA GLU A 528 -9.67 7.17 17.47
C GLU A 528 -9.64 8.57 16.86
N TYR A 529 -10.39 8.79 15.78
CA TYR A 529 -10.44 10.09 15.10
C TYR A 529 -11.79 10.81 15.32
N VAL A 530 -12.84 10.08 15.70
CA VAL A 530 -14.16 10.59 16.08
C VAL A 530 -14.57 10.04 17.44
N PRO A 531 -15.52 10.67 18.16
CA PRO A 531 -16.07 10.12 19.39
C PRO A 531 -16.72 8.73 19.19
N ASP A 532 -16.79 7.96 20.27
CA ASP A 532 -17.53 6.69 20.28
C ASP A 532 -19.01 6.90 19.96
N GLY A 533 -19.58 5.97 19.19
CA GLY A 533 -20.97 6.07 18.72
C GLY A 533 -21.20 7.10 17.62
N ALA A 534 -20.18 7.81 17.14
CA ALA A 534 -20.31 8.70 15.98
C ALA A 534 -20.77 7.91 14.74
N THR A 535 -21.83 8.40 14.11
CA THR A 535 -22.44 7.82 12.91
C THR A 535 -22.10 8.57 11.62
N LYS A 536 -21.35 9.68 11.74
CA LYS A 536 -20.91 10.49 10.61
C LYS A 536 -19.60 11.21 10.91
N TYR A 537 -18.84 11.47 9.86
CA TYR A 537 -17.66 12.31 9.92
C TYR A 537 -18.09 13.79 9.83
N ASN A 538 -17.55 14.64 10.71
CA ASN A 538 -17.94 16.05 10.83
C ASN A 538 -16.95 17.03 10.18
N GLY A 539 -15.79 16.55 9.71
CA GLY A 539 -14.77 17.39 9.10
C GLY A 539 -14.07 18.35 10.07
N GLU A 540 -14.11 18.08 11.38
CA GLU A 540 -13.46 18.92 12.38
C GLU A 540 -11.95 18.71 12.39
N GLY A 541 -11.18 19.80 12.53
CA GLY A 541 -9.71 19.75 12.56
C GLY A 541 -9.15 18.91 13.70
N VAL A 542 -9.89 18.70 14.80
CA VAL A 542 -9.45 17.82 15.91
C VAL A 542 -9.29 16.37 15.44
N ALA A 543 -10.15 15.89 14.53
CA ALA A 543 -10.02 14.55 13.96
C ALA A 543 -8.68 14.40 13.20
N HIS A 544 -8.31 15.42 12.42
CA HIS A 544 -7.03 15.46 11.70
C HIS A 544 -5.85 15.44 12.68
N LEU A 545 -5.90 16.27 13.73
CA LEU A 545 -4.84 16.33 14.74
C LEU A 545 -4.65 14.99 15.47
N LYS A 546 -5.74 14.28 15.80
CA LYS A 546 -5.66 12.94 16.41
C LYS A 546 -4.95 11.94 15.49
N VAL A 547 -5.31 11.91 14.21
CA VAL A 547 -4.70 10.99 13.24
C VAL A 547 -3.21 11.31 13.03
N LEU A 548 -2.85 12.58 12.85
CA LEU A 548 -1.46 13.01 12.67
C LEU A 548 -0.61 12.75 13.92
N ALA A 549 -1.17 12.95 15.12
CA ALA A 549 -0.48 12.65 16.37
C ALA A 549 -0.25 11.15 16.55
N ALA A 550 -1.23 10.31 16.19
CA ALA A 550 -1.06 8.86 16.19
C ALA A 550 0.02 8.40 15.19
N LEU A 551 0.04 9.00 14.00
CA LEU A 551 1.08 8.75 13.00
C LEU A 551 2.48 9.12 13.53
N ALA A 552 2.65 10.31 14.08
CA ALA A 552 3.93 10.76 14.62
C ALA A 552 4.39 9.91 15.82
N ASP A 553 3.46 9.51 16.70
CA ASP A 553 3.74 8.63 17.82
C ASP A 553 4.16 7.23 17.36
N ALA A 554 3.43 6.63 16.42
CA ALA A 554 3.74 5.34 15.83
C ALA A 554 5.12 5.34 15.14
N ARG A 555 5.47 6.40 14.41
CA ARG A 555 6.81 6.54 13.79
C ARG A 555 7.95 6.62 14.82
N GLY A 556 7.68 7.12 16.02
CA GLY A 556 8.63 7.14 17.14
C GLY A 556 8.75 5.80 17.88
N ARG A 557 7.65 5.03 17.98
CA ARG A 557 7.58 3.72 18.68
C ARG A 557 7.98 2.54 17.82
N PHE A 558 7.72 2.62 16.52
CA PHE A 558 7.94 1.54 15.59
C PHE A 558 8.90 1.92 14.46
N SER A 559 9.49 0.91 13.83
CA SER A 559 10.36 1.07 12.70
C SER A 559 9.55 1.19 11.41
N VAL A 560 9.00 2.37 11.21
CA VAL A 560 8.16 2.71 10.05
C VAL A 560 9.03 3.25 8.91
N ASP A 561 8.79 2.75 7.70
CA ASP A 561 9.18 3.39 6.47
C ASP A 561 8.24 4.57 6.19
N ALA A 562 8.71 5.79 6.44
CA ALA A 562 7.88 6.99 6.35
C ALA A 562 7.41 7.30 4.92
N ASP A 563 8.09 6.76 3.90
CA ASP A 563 7.70 6.88 2.50
C ASP A 563 6.74 5.76 2.05
N ARG A 564 6.36 4.82 2.93
CA ARG A 564 5.34 3.80 2.67
C ARG A 564 4.26 3.79 3.75
N VAL A 565 3.72 4.97 4.05
CA VAL A 565 2.56 5.16 4.93
C VAL A 565 1.31 5.44 4.11
N TYR A 566 0.27 4.63 4.27
CA TYR A 566 -0.98 4.75 3.52
C TYR A 566 -2.15 5.09 4.43
N LEU A 567 -3.02 5.99 4.00
CA LEU A 567 -4.26 6.32 4.71
C LEU A 567 -5.42 5.55 4.09
N ALA A 568 -6.07 4.69 4.85
CA ALA A 568 -7.21 3.90 4.36
C ALA A 568 -8.42 4.07 5.28
N GLY A 569 -9.62 4.11 4.70
CA GLY A 569 -10.83 4.32 5.48
C GLY A 569 -12.06 3.72 4.83
N HIS A 570 -13.01 3.25 5.66
CA HIS A 570 -14.25 2.62 5.20
C HIS A 570 -15.47 3.47 5.57
N ALA A 571 -16.41 3.65 4.65
CA ALA A 571 -17.65 4.41 4.88
C ALA A 571 -17.38 5.78 5.53
N MET A 572 -17.83 6.03 6.77
CA MET A 572 -17.46 7.23 7.54
C MET A 572 -15.94 7.49 7.60
N GLY A 573 -15.13 6.43 7.73
CA GLY A 573 -13.67 6.51 7.65
C GLY A 573 -13.17 6.81 6.25
N GLY A 574 -13.90 6.40 5.20
CA GLY A 574 -13.61 6.73 3.80
C GLY A 574 -13.84 8.21 3.50
N ASP A 575 -14.89 8.81 4.07
CA ASP A 575 -15.14 10.26 4.03
C ASP A 575 -13.94 11.03 4.63
N ALA A 576 -13.49 10.58 5.80
CA ALA A 576 -12.32 11.13 6.49
C ALA A 576 -11.02 10.92 5.69
N ALA A 577 -10.84 9.76 5.06
CA ALA A 577 -9.67 9.47 4.22
C ALA A 577 -9.56 10.45 3.04
N PHE A 578 -10.69 10.75 2.37
CA PHE A 578 -10.71 11.75 1.31
C PHE A 578 -10.29 13.14 1.81
N ASP A 579 -10.91 13.63 2.88
CA ASP A 579 -10.65 14.96 3.43
C ASP A 579 -9.21 15.09 3.95
N MET A 580 -8.77 14.17 4.83
CA MET A 580 -7.43 14.18 5.41
C MET A 580 -6.35 13.94 4.35
N GLY A 581 -6.60 13.05 3.38
CA GLY A 581 -5.69 12.80 2.26
C GLY A 581 -5.44 14.04 1.40
N MET A 582 -6.43 14.94 1.27
CA MET A 582 -6.26 16.22 0.57
C MET A 582 -5.72 17.33 1.48
N SER A 583 -6.07 17.34 2.76
CA SER A 583 -5.58 18.33 3.73
C SER A 583 -4.16 18.08 4.23
N HIS A 584 -3.64 16.87 4.10
CA HIS A 584 -2.31 16.43 4.56
C HIS A 584 -1.63 15.51 3.53
N ALA A 585 -1.76 15.84 2.24
CA ALA A 585 -1.24 15.04 1.13
C ALA A 585 0.30 14.83 1.17
N ASP A 586 1.01 15.62 1.96
CA ASP A 586 2.45 15.49 2.19
C ASP A 586 2.81 14.37 3.18
N GLU A 587 1.87 13.87 3.99
CA GLU A 587 2.15 12.84 5.01
C GLU A 587 2.06 11.41 4.48
N PHE A 588 1.26 11.18 3.44
CA PHE A 588 0.88 9.84 2.98
C PHE A 588 1.41 9.52 1.58
N ALA A 589 1.87 8.28 1.41
CA ALA A 589 2.28 7.72 0.13
C ALA A 589 1.09 7.49 -0.81
N GLY A 590 -0.05 7.11 -0.24
CA GLY A 590 -1.29 6.95 -0.97
C GLY A 590 -2.50 6.87 -0.05
N VAL A 591 -3.68 7.05 -0.64
CA VAL A 591 -4.97 7.12 0.05
C VAL A 591 -5.96 6.13 -0.55
N ILE A 592 -6.61 5.35 0.30
CA ILE A 592 -7.52 4.26 -0.05
C ILE A 592 -8.89 4.48 0.61
N PRO A 593 -9.76 5.34 0.05
CA PRO A 593 -11.12 5.50 0.53
C PRO A 593 -12.02 4.39 -0.05
N ILE A 594 -12.60 3.60 0.84
CA ILE A 594 -13.53 2.51 0.52
C ILE A 594 -14.93 2.95 0.95
N CYS A 595 -15.87 3.01 0.01
CA CYS A 595 -17.23 3.52 0.24
C CYS A 595 -17.27 4.94 0.82
N GLY A 596 -16.27 5.78 0.51
CA GLY A 596 -16.17 7.15 1.00
C GLY A 596 -16.88 8.17 0.10
N ARG A 597 -17.35 9.26 0.71
CA ARG A 597 -17.90 10.46 0.06
C ARG A 597 -16.82 11.53 0.02
N ALA A 598 -16.42 11.90 -1.20
CA ALA A 598 -15.59 13.05 -1.49
C ALA A 598 -16.45 14.32 -1.63
N ASP A 599 -17.18 14.70 -0.58
CA ASP A 599 -18.07 15.86 -0.58
C ASP A 599 -17.56 17.01 0.31
N THR A 600 -18.42 18.01 0.55
CA THR A 600 -18.22 19.07 1.56
C THR A 600 -16.86 19.78 1.42
N TYR A 601 -15.87 19.39 2.23
CA TYR A 601 -14.52 19.98 2.27
C TYR A 601 -13.69 19.60 1.03
N CYS A 602 -13.81 18.37 0.53
CA CYS A 602 -13.02 17.86 -0.60
C CYS A 602 -13.20 18.70 -1.87
N LYS A 603 -14.37 19.29 -2.07
CA LYS A 603 -14.66 20.18 -3.22
C LYS A 603 -13.72 21.38 -3.30
N TYR A 604 -13.22 21.82 -2.15
CA TYR A 604 -12.36 23.00 -2.02
C TYR A 604 -10.88 22.66 -1.85
N SER A 605 -10.54 21.45 -1.40
CA SER A 605 -9.15 20.97 -1.23
C SER A 605 -8.68 20.02 -2.35
N LYS A 606 -9.54 19.62 -3.30
CA LYS A 606 -9.20 18.68 -4.40
C LYS A 606 -7.96 19.04 -5.23
N GLY A 607 -7.57 20.32 -5.27
CA GLY A 607 -6.31 20.73 -5.92
C GLY A 607 -5.06 20.16 -5.27
N ASN A 608 -5.12 19.81 -3.99
CA ASN A 608 -4.02 19.20 -3.24
C ASN A 608 -3.86 17.70 -3.55
N ALA A 609 -4.90 17.06 -4.12
CA ALA A 609 -4.89 15.62 -4.39
C ALA A 609 -3.76 15.17 -5.34
N ARG A 610 -3.17 16.10 -6.11
CA ARG A 610 -2.01 15.87 -6.99
C ARG A 610 -0.74 15.43 -6.26
N PHE A 611 -0.66 15.63 -4.95
CA PHE A 611 0.54 15.37 -4.16
C PHE A 611 0.59 13.96 -3.57
N THR A 612 -0.51 13.19 -3.70
CA THR A 612 -0.63 11.82 -3.21
C THR A 612 -1.31 10.92 -4.27
N SER A 613 -1.19 9.61 -4.11
CA SER A 613 -1.77 8.61 -5.03
C SER A 613 -3.10 8.08 -4.46
N TRP A 614 -4.05 7.70 -5.32
CA TRP A 614 -5.42 7.36 -4.90
C TRP A 614 -5.91 6.01 -5.45
N TYR A 615 -6.38 5.12 -4.56
CA TYR A 615 -7.11 3.89 -4.89
C TYR A 615 -8.51 3.94 -4.28
N VAL A 616 -9.49 4.41 -5.05
CA VAL A 616 -10.87 4.59 -4.58
C VAL A 616 -11.67 3.34 -4.86
N VAL A 617 -12.39 2.81 -3.86
CA VAL A 617 -13.27 1.63 -4.04
C VAL A 617 -14.71 1.99 -3.69
N ALA A 618 -15.65 1.62 -4.56
CA ALA A 618 -17.08 1.82 -4.31
C ALA A 618 -17.92 0.71 -4.93
N GLY A 619 -19.10 0.46 -4.37
CA GLY A 619 -20.14 -0.32 -5.01
C GLY A 619 -20.89 0.49 -6.07
N GLU A 620 -21.31 -0.15 -7.15
CA GLU A 620 -22.16 0.51 -8.16
C GLU A 620 -23.50 0.99 -7.59
N LEU A 621 -24.06 0.25 -6.62
CA LEU A 621 -25.35 0.54 -5.98
C LEU A 621 -25.19 1.12 -4.56
N ASP A 622 -23.98 1.55 -4.18
CA ASP A 622 -23.72 2.20 -2.90
C ASP A 622 -24.09 3.69 -2.94
N ARG A 623 -25.21 4.05 -2.29
CA ARG A 623 -25.60 5.43 -1.90
C ARG A 623 -25.41 6.52 -2.97
N ASP A 624 -25.45 6.16 -4.25
CA ASP A 624 -25.14 7.03 -5.40
C ASP A 624 -23.75 7.72 -5.29
N LEU A 625 -22.76 7.00 -4.73
CA LEU A 625 -21.42 7.55 -4.46
C LEU A 625 -20.71 8.06 -5.72
N LEU A 626 -20.91 7.40 -6.87
CA LEU A 626 -20.28 7.84 -8.12
C LEU A 626 -20.72 9.27 -8.49
N SER A 627 -22.02 9.55 -8.37
CA SER A 627 -22.59 10.88 -8.65
C SER A 627 -22.16 11.91 -7.60
N ILE A 628 -22.17 11.53 -6.31
CA ILE A 628 -21.73 12.40 -5.21
C ILE A 628 -20.27 12.82 -5.41
N ASN A 629 -19.42 11.86 -5.77
CA ASN A 629 -17.97 12.06 -5.89
C ASN A 629 -17.55 12.64 -7.25
N ALA A 630 -18.45 12.70 -8.24
CA ALA A 630 -18.14 13.10 -9.61
C ALA A 630 -17.43 14.46 -9.69
N ASN A 631 -17.83 15.45 -8.88
CA ASN A 631 -17.20 16.78 -8.91
C ASN A 631 -15.69 16.76 -8.60
N VAL A 632 -15.29 15.89 -7.66
CA VAL A 632 -13.90 15.79 -7.20
C VAL A 632 -13.13 14.84 -8.10
N LEU A 633 -13.67 13.64 -8.35
CA LEU A 633 -12.98 12.62 -9.13
C LEU A 633 -12.84 13.03 -10.61
N GLU A 634 -13.86 13.62 -11.23
CA GLU A 634 -13.72 14.10 -12.61
C GLU A 634 -12.69 15.23 -12.74
N PHE A 635 -12.56 16.09 -11.72
CA PHE A 635 -11.50 17.10 -11.70
C PHE A 635 -10.12 16.42 -11.71
N MET A 636 -9.91 15.43 -10.85
CA MET A 636 -8.65 14.68 -10.78
C MET A 636 -8.35 13.94 -12.09
N PHE A 637 -9.36 13.31 -12.70
CA PHE A 637 -9.22 12.66 -14.01
C PHE A 637 -8.87 13.64 -15.13
N LYS A 638 -9.53 14.81 -15.19
CA LYS A 638 -9.25 15.86 -16.18
C LYS A 638 -7.83 16.43 -16.03
N GLU A 639 -7.35 16.57 -14.80
CA GLU A 639 -5.98 16.95 -14.49
C GLU A 639 -5.02 15.74 -14.41
N GLY A 640 -5.37 14.61 -15.01
CA GLY A 640 -4.74 13.30 -14.80
C GLY A 640 -3.26 13.14 -15.11
N PHE A 641 -2.58 14.13 -15.68
CA PHE A 641 -1.11 14.14 -15.76
C PHE A 641 -0.44 14.47 -14.42
N ARG A 642 -1.20 15.06 -13.49
CA ARG A 642 -0.76 15.43 -12.15
C ARG A 642 -1.30 14.50 -11.06
N HIS A 643 -2.19 13.57 -11.41
CA HIS A 643 -2.89 12.73 -10.46
C HIS A 643 -2.69 11.26 -10.82
N ASP A 644 -2.20 10.48 -9.85
CA ASP A 644 -2.28 9.03 -9.87
C ASP A 644 -3.57 8.61 -9.16
N LEU A 645 -4.58 8.23 -9.95
CA LEU A 645 -5.91 7.89 -9.48
C LEU A 645 -6.38 6.62 -10.16
N MET A 646 -6.84 5.68 -9.38
CA MET A 646 -7.64 4.55 -9.82
C MET A 646 -8.93 4.49 -9.03
N LEU A 647 -10.06 4.50 -9.73
CA LEU A 647 -11.38 4.26 -9.15
C LEU A 647 -11.84 2.86 -9.56
N VAL A 648 -12.16 2.03 -8.57
CA VAL A 648 -12.69 0.68 -8.75
C VAL A 648 -14.14 0.66 -8.32
N GLN A 649 -15.04 0.40 -9.27
CA GLN A 649 -16.47 0.25 -9.01
C GLN A 649 -16.87 -1.22 -9.15
N ILE A 650 -17.40 -1.82 -8.09
CA ILE A 650 -17.80 -3.23 -8.09
C ILE A 650 -19.24 -3.38 -8.59
N HIS A 651 -19.42 -4.21 -9.61
CA HIS A 651 -20.68 -4.38 -10.36
C HIS A 651 -21.81 -4.85 -9.46
N GLY A 652 -22.91 -4.09 -9.43
CA GLY A 652 -24.13 -4.44 -8.69
C GLY A 652 -23.98 -4.59 -7.17
N ARG A 653 -22.92 -4.04 -6.55
CA ARG A 653 -22.67 -4.14 -5.10
C ARG A 653 -23.01 -2.84 -4.35
N GLY A 654 -23.36 -2.96 -3.07
CA GLY A 654 -23.80 -1.86 -2.20
C GLY A 654 -22.72 -1.38 -1.23
N LEU A 655 -23.11 -0.93 -0.04
CA LEU A 655 -22.17 -0.56 1.02
C LEU A 655 -21.55 -1.80 1.67
N GLU A 656 -20.23 -1.97 1.54
CA GLU A 656 -19.51 -3.16 2.00
C GLU A 656 -18.04 -2.87 2.34
N MET A 657 -17.35 -3.89 2.88
CA MET A 657 -15.92 -3.83 3.18
C MET A 657 -15.02 -4.16 1.97
N TYR A 658 -15.54 -4.82 0.94
CA TYR A 658 -14.79 -5.21 -0.27
C TYR A 658 -13.50 -6.00 0.00
N SER A 659 -13.59 -7.05 0.83
CA SER A 659 -12.48 -7.99 1.09
C SER A 659 -11.87 -8.56 -0.19
N ASP A 660 -12.67 -8.69 -1.25
CA ASP A 660 -12.29 -9.26 -2.54
C ASP A 660 -11.26 -8.39 -3.27
N GLU A 661 -11.21 -7.08 -2.99
CA GLU A 661 -10.22 -6.15 -3.55
C GLU A 661 -8.95 -6.04 -2.68
N MET A 662 -8.91 -6.69 -1.52
CA MET A 662 -7.82 -6.56 -0.55
C MET A 662 -6.45 -6.83 -1.19
N SER A 663 -6.29 -7.95 -1.90
CA SER A 663 -5.00 -8.31 -2.50
C SER A 663 -4.49 -7.25 -3.49
N ARG A 664 -5.38 -6.69 -4.31
CA ARG A 664 -5.05 -5.65 -5.30
C ARG A 664 -4.71 -4.31 -4.66
N MET A 665 -5.35 -3.97 -3.55
CA MET A 665 -4.98 -2.79 -2.76
C MET A 665 -3.55 -2.90 -2.22
N PHE A 666 -3.11 -4.09 -1.77
CA PHE A 666 -1.73 -4.30 -1.34
C PHE A 666 -0.71 -4.27 -2.47
N GLU A 667 -1.03 -4.86 -3.62
CA GLU A 667 -0.20 -4.75 -4.83
C GLU A 667 -0.04 -3.29 -5.25
N TRP A 668 -1.13 -2.52 -5.19
CA TRP A 668 -1.06 -1.09 -5.44
C TRP A 668 -0.16 -0.40 -4.42
N MET A 669 -0.33 -0.62 -3.12
CA MET A 669 0.52 0.00 -2.09
C MET A 669 2.01 -0.25 -2.34
N GLU A 670 2.40 -1.50 -2.62
CA GLU A 670 3.78 -1.89 -2.93
C GLU A 670 4.41 -1.13 -4.10
N LEU A 671 3.62 -0.59 -5.03
CA LEU A 671 4.09 0.19 -6.19
C LEU A 671 4.11 1.71 -5.95
N HIS A 672 3.54 2.20 -4.84
CA HIS A 672 3.34 3.62 -4.59
C HIS A 672 4.05 4.07 -3.31
N PRO A 673 5.38 4.33 -3.36
CA PRO A 673 6.05 5.09 -2.33
C PRO A 673 5.63 6.57 -2.38
N ARG A 674 5.88 7.31 -1.30
CA ARG A 674 5.57 8.72 -1.16
C ARG A 674 6.34 9.54 -2.19
N SER A 675 5.64 10.46 -2.84
CA SER A 675 6.20 11.33 -3.87
C SER A 675 7.35 12.19 -3.30
N THR A 676 8.28 12.65 -4.13
CA THR A 676 9.28 13.63 -3.70
C THR A 676 8.62 14.99 -3.43
N ALA A 677 9.11 15.74 -2.44
CA ALA A 677 8.59 17.08 -2.16
C ALA A 677 8.74 17.99 -3.39
N PRO A 678 7.66 18.57 -3.93
CA PRO A 678 7.74 19.38 -5.14
C PRO A 678 8.30 20.77 -4.84
N ALA A 679 9.06 21.31 -5.79
CA ALA A 679 9.66 22.64 -5.67
C ALA A 679 8.65 23.79 -5.85
N ASP A 680 7.47 23.56 -6.42
CA ASP A 680 6.42 24.56 -6.62
C ASP A 680 5.08 24.02 -6.11
N ILE A 681 4.61 24.59 -5.00
CA ILE A 681 3.42 24.16 -4.28
C ILE A 681 2.41 25.30 -4.28
N GLU A 682 1.19 24.97 -4.69
CA GLU A 682 -0.01 25.75 -4.40
C GLU A 682 -0.92 24.88 -3.55
N TRP A 683 -1.11 25.27 -2.30
CA TRP A 683 -1.85 24.53 -1.29
C TRP A 683 -3.14 25.24 -0.93
N LEU A 684 -4.23 24.46 -0.91
CA LEU A 684 -5.56 24.92 -0.56
C LEU A 684 -5.87 24.49 0.87
N SER A 685 -6.07 25.45 1.77
CA SER A 685 -6.35 25.20 3.18
C SER A 685 -7.73 25.71 3.58
N LEU A 686 -8.46 24.88 4.33
CA LEU A 686 -9.81 25.18 4.82
C LEU A 686 -9.83 25.51 6.30
N ARG A 687 -8.85 25.04 7.07
CA ARG A 687 -8.84 25.07 8.53
C ARG A 687 -7.55 25.68 9.04
N LYS A 688 -7.61 26.27 10.24
CA LYS A 688 -6.39 26.71 10.94
C LYS A 688 -5.42 25.58 11.26
N THR A 689 -5.94 24.35 11.39
CA THR A 689 -5.17 23.12 11.60
C THR A 689 -4.44 22.66 10.34
N ASP A 690 -4.92 23.05 9.16
CA ASP A 690 -4.37 22.64 7.85
C ASP A 690 -3.30 23.68 7.43
N SER A 691 -2.39 23.99 8.35
CA SER A 691 -1.41 25.08 8.25
C SER A 691 -0.02 24.63 7.81
N ARG A 692 0.25 23.32 7.81
CA ARG A 692 1.49 22.72 7.31
C ARG A 692 1.27 22.15 5.91
N CYS A 693 2.21 22.43 5.01
CA CYS A 693 2.31 21.78 3.71
C CYS A 693 3.80 21.63 3.34
N PHE A 694 4.29 20.39 3.34
CA PHE A 694 5.70 20.08 3.10
C PHE A 694 6.64 20.90 4.01
N GLY A 695 7.51 21.71 3.41
CA GLY A 695 8.48 22.56 4.09
C GLY A 695 7.92 23.86 4.66
N LEU A 696 6.63 24.17 4.48
CA LEU A 696 6.04 25.43 4.95
C LEU A 696 4.99 25.17 6.04
N SER A 697 5.12 25.85 7.18
CA SER A 697 4.00 26.07 8.10
C SER A 697 3.63 27.54 8.16
N VAL A 698 2.34 27.82 8.00
CA VAL A 698 1.78 29.17 8.12
C VAL A 698 1.01 29.25 9.43
N ILE A 699 1.62 29.86 10.42
CA ILE A 699 1.00 30.05 11.73
C ILE A 699 0.02 31.23 11.64
N ASP A 700 -1.08 31.14 12.39
CA ASP A 700 -2.16 32.14 12.43
C ASP A 700 -2.94 32.32 11.12
N LEU A 701 -3.31 31.21 10.46
CA LEU A 701 -4.30 31.26 9.39
C LEU A 701 -5.58 31.97 9.88
N PRO A 702 -6.12 32.95 9.12
CA PRO A 702 -7.15 33.84 9.64
C PRO A 702 -8.49 33.15 9.92
N ARG A 703 -8.82 32.06 9.22
CA ARG A 703 -10.15 31.43 9.33
C ARG A 703 -10.12 29.91 9.28
N THR A 704 -11.14 29.31 9.91
CA THR A 704 -11.60 27.95 9.65
C THR A 704 -12.93 28.05 8.90
N LEU A 705 -13.02 27.44 7.73
CA LEU A 705 -14.25 27.32 6.96
C LEU A 705 -15.09 26.19 7.54
N ILE A 706 -16.34 26.48 7.90
CA ILE A 706 -17.32 25.50 8.40
C ILE A 706 -18.29 25.19 7.27
N ILE A 707 -18.56 23.92 6.97
CA ILE A 707 -19.40 23.50 5.85
C ILE A 707 -20.41 22.45 6.35
N PRO A 708 -21.70 22.49 5.94
CA PRO A 708 -22.31 23.41 4.97
C PRO A 708 -22.49 24.83 5.52
N GLN A 709 -22.42 25.80 4.61
CA GLN A 709 -22.68 27.21 4.94
C GLN A 709 -24.19 27.49 5.01
N PRO A 710 -24.65 28.44 5.85
CA PRO A 710 -26.04 28.90 5.85
C PRO A 710 -26.49 29.42 4.48
N ALA A 711 -27.76 29.23 4.14
CA ALA A 711 -28.34 29.72 2.89
C ALA A 711 -28.19 31.25 2.75
N GLY A 712 -27.82 31.73 1.56
CA GLY A 712 -27.63 33.17 1.28
C GLY A 712 -26.23 33.73 1.61
N THR A 713 -25.29 32.89 2.06
CA THR A 713 -23.89 33.29 2.25
C THR A 713 -23.08 33.20 0.95
N THR A 714 -22.08 34.08 0.79
CA THR A 714 -21.14 34.01 -0.34
C THR A 714 -20.35 32.70 -0.28
N LEU A 715 -20.16 32.05 -1.43
CA LEU A 715 -19.37 30.81 -1.52
C LEU A 715 -17.98 31.01 -0.91
N PRO A 716 -17.59 30.21 0.10
CA PRO A 716 -16.29 30.36 0.73
C PRO A 716 -15.19 29.98 -0.25
N SER A 717 -14.12 30.78 -0.31
CA SER A 717 -12.90 30.43 -1.05
C SER A 717 -11.86 29.82 -0.10
N PRO A 718 -11.18 28.73 -0.48
CA PRO A 718 -10.08 28.20 0.32
C PRO A 718 -8.98 29.25 0.50
N GLN A 719 -8.23 29.13 1.60
CA GLN A 719 -7.02 29.93 1.81
C GLN A 719 -5.91 29.34 0.96
N ILE A 720 -5.26 30.18 0.15
CA ILE A 720 -4.20 29.73 -0.76
C ILE A 720 -2.84 30.02 -0.12
N MET A 721 -2.00 29.00 -0.04
CA MET A 721 -0.60 29.12 0.34
C MET A 721 0.25 28.71 -0.86
N LYS A 722 1.22 29.53 -1.24
CA LYS A 722 2.17 29.23 -2.32
C LYS A 722 3.56 29.13 -1.71
N PHE A 723 4.28 28.07 -2.07
CA PHE A 723 5.66 27.84 -1.65
C PHE A 723 6.46 27.38 -2.86
N ARG A 724 7.42 28.19 -3.29
CA ARG A 724 8.25 27.90 -4.45
C ARG A 724 9.73 28.04 -4.11
N ILE A 725 10.49 26.98 -4.37
CA ILE A 725 11.95 26.94 -4.34
C ILE A 725 12.43 27.01 -5.78
N THR A 726 13.33 27.97 -6.07
CA THR A 726 13.93 28.11 -7.40
C THR A 726 15.36 27.55 -7.43
N PRO A 727 15.87 27.12 -8.60
CA PRO A 727 17.25 26.65 -8.73
C PRO A 727 18.32 27.68 -8.33
N GLY A 728 17.99 28.98 -8.35
CA GLY A 728 18.88 30.08 -7.94
C GLY A 728 18.74 30.45 -6.47
N ASN A 729 18.55 29.47 -5.59
CA ASN A 729 18.49 29.64 -4.13
C ASN A 729 17.49 30.71 -3.63
N SER A 730 16.39 30.93 -4.35
CA SER A 730 15.32 31.84 -3.93
C SER A 730 14.05 31.09 -3.56
N VAL A 731 13.49 31.43 -2.40
CA VAL A 731 12.23 30.90 -1.88
C VAL A 731 11.17 31.99 -1.90
N TYR A 732 10.04 31.71 -2.55
CA TYR A 732 8.91 32.60 -2.66
C TYR A 732 7.71 32.02 -1.91
N ILE A 733 7.16 32.81 -1.00
CA ILE A 733 6.02 32.44 -0.18
C ILE A 733 4.91 33.46 -0.37
N THR A 734 3.69 32.99 -0.61
CA THR A 734 2.49 33.82 -0.57
C THR A 734 1.46 33.15 0.30
N SER A 735 0.95 33.82 1.32
CA SER A 735 -0.05 33.24 2.21
C SER A 735 -0.82 34.32 2.99
N PRO A 736 -2.02 34.03 3.49
CA PRO A 736 -2.79 34.96 4.31
C PRO A 736 -2.35 35.04 5.79
N GLY A 737 -1.46 34.14 6.25
CA GLY A 737 -0.98 34.14 7.64
C GLY A 737 0.12 35.18 7.90
N LYS A 738 0.38 35.43 9.18
CA LYS A 738 1.32 36.46 9.64
C LYS A 738 2.68 35.91 10.06
N ARG A 739 2.73 34.65 10.47
CA ARG A 739 3.93 33.97 10.95
C ARG A 739 4.23 32.76 10.08
N HIS A 740 5.49 32.56 9.75
CA HIS A 740 5.91 31.52 8.81
C HIS A 740 7.07 30.73 9.39
N VAL A 741 6.94 29.40 9.41
CA VAL A 741 8.05 28.49 9.69
C VAL A 741 8.43 27.80 8.39
N VAL A 742 9.65 28.05 7.93
CA VAL A 742 10.22 27.53 6.69
C VAL A 742 11.25 26.47 7.03
N ARG A 743 10.99 25.25 6.58
CA ARG A 743 11.78 24.03 6.78
C ARG A 743 12.43 23.63 5.47
N LEU A 744 13.76 23.66 5.43
CA LEU A 744 14.52 23.41 4.23
C LEU A 744 15.44 22.21 4.44
N ALA A 745 15.41 21.26 3.51
CA ALA A 745 16.42 20.22 3.39
C ALA A 745 17.64 20.79 2.67
N ALA A 746 18.84 20.40 3.11
CA ALA A 746 20.11 20.87 2.56
C ALA A 746 20.26 20.51 1.08
N GLU A 747 19.71 19.38 0.66
CA GLU A 747 19.73 18.90 -0.73
C GLU A 747 18.93 19.78 -1.70
N ALA A 748 17.98 20.58 -1.19
CA ALA A 748 17.15 21.44 -2.02
C ALA A 748 17.86 22.74 -2.46
N PHE A 749 19.08 23.02 -1.97
CA PHE A 749 19.78 24.28 -2.18
C PHE A 749 21.28 24.08 -2.35
N GLN A 750 21.92 25.07 -2.97
CA GLN A 750 23.38 25.18 -2.97
C GLN A 750 23.83 25.82 -1.66
N ILE A 751 24.31 25.02 -0.72
CA ILE A 751 24.56 25.48 0.67
C ILE A 751 25.62 26.58 0.78
N ASP A 752 26.53 26.64 -0.20
CA ASP A 752 27.62 27.62 -0.29
C ASP A 752 27.19 28.93 -0.95
N GLU A 753 25.89 29.10 -1.26
CA GLU A 753 25.33 30.32 -1.81
C GLU A 753 24.27 30.92 -0.88
N ARG A 754 24.11 32.25 -0.94
CA ARG A 754 23.09 32.95 -0.15
C ARG A 754 21.69 32.60 -0.61
N VAL A 755 20.81 32.28 0.35
CA VAL A 755 19.40 32.02 0.09
C VAL A 755 18.58 33.30 0.31
N ASN A 756 17.69 33.60 -0.63
CA ASN A 756 16.79 34.73 -0.55
C ASN A 756 15.35 34.25 -0.26
N ILE A 757 14.75 34.67 0.86
CA ILE A 757 13.37 34.32 1.20
C ILE A 757 12.49 35.56 1.12
N THR A 758 11.47 35.48 0.28
CA THR A 758 10.49 36.54 0.05
C THR A 758 9.10 36.05 0.45
N ILE A 759 8.47 36.73 1.40
CA ILE A 759 7.11 36.44 1.89
C ILE A 759 6.21 37.60 1.52
N ASN A 760 5.12 37.35 0.79
CA ASN A 760 4.14 38.36 0.37
C ASN A 760 4.81 39.59 -0.29
N ASN A 761 5.71 39.34 -1.24
CA ASN A 761 6.53 40.32 -1.96
C ASN A 761 7.50 41.15 -1.11
N SER A 762 7.67 40.82 0.18
CA SER A 762 8.65 41.44 1.05
C SER A 762 9.82 40.49 1.30
N ARG A 763 11.05 40.95 1.05
CA ARG A 763 12.26 40.16 1.38
C ARG A 763 12.41 40.09 2.90
N LYS A 764 12.41 38.88 3.45
CA LYS A 764 12.53 38.62 4.89
C LYS A 764 13.90 38.09 5.28
N PHE A 765 14.58 37.39 4.37
CA PHE A 765 15.89 36.80 4.63
C PHE A 765 16.80 36.89 3.39
N ARG A 766 18.08 37.17 3.61
CA ARG A 766 19.13 37.05 2.59
C ARG A 766 20.47 36.77 3.26
N ASP A 767 20.77 35.51 3.49
CA ASP A 767 22.06 35.08 4.03
C ASP A 767 22.36 33.62 3.64
N PHE A 768 23.51 33.11 4.07
CA PHE A 768 23.83 31.69 3.99
C PHE A 768 22.94 30.90 4.96
N LEU A 769 22.47 29.73 4.53
CA LEU A 769 21.79 28.81 5.42
C LEU A 769 22.82 28.03 6.23
N VAL A 770 22.62 27.98 7.55
CA VAL A 770 23.48 27.20 8.44
C VAL A 770 22.66 26.04 9.00
N PRO A 771 22.86 24.81 8.48
CA PRO A 771 22.25 23.64 9.09
C PRO A 771 22.68 23.49 10.54
N ASP A 772 21.74 23.11 11.38
CA ASP A 772 21.98 22.95 12.80
C ASP A 772 21.36 21.66 13.35
N VAL A 773 21.98 21.15 14.41
CA VAL A 773 21.60 19.89 15.04
C VAL A 773 20.22 19.98 15.70
N ARG A 774 19.86 21.14 16.26
CA ARG A 774 18.58 21.33 16.97
C ARG A 774 17.42 21.18 16.01
N SER A 775 17.45 21.88 14.90
CA SER A 775 16.45 21.86 13.83
C SER A 775 16.17 20.42 13.38
N LEU A 776 17.23 19.67 13.09
CA LEU A 776 17.15 18.28 12.67
C LEU A 776 16.51 17.36 13.72
N LEU A 777 16.97 17.44 14.97
CA LEU A 777 16.48 16.58 16.06
C LEU A 777 15.05 16.94 16.48
N GLU A 778 14.68 18.21 16.45
CA GLU A 778 13.33 18.64 16.80
C GLU A 778 12.31 18.21 15.76
N GLU A 779 12.63 18.29 14.46
CA GLU A 779 11.78 17.75 13.40
C GLU A 779 11.59 16.24 13.53
N LEU A 780 12.67 15.49 13.79
CA LEU A 780 12.60 14.05 14.01
C LEU A 780 11.75 13.71 15.24
N ARG A 781 11.89 14.45 16.34
CA ARG A 781 11.15 14.23 17.58
C ARG A 781 9.64 14.48 17.42
N GLN A 782 9.28 15.52 16.67
CA GLN A 782 7.90 15.94 16.46
C GLN A 782 7.17 15.07 15.43
N SER A 783 7.82 14.75 14.32
CA SER A 783 7.19 14.01 13.21
C SER A 783 7.40 12.49 13.28
N GLY A 784 8.49 12.04 13.89
CA GLY A 784 8.99 10.67 13.78
C GLY A 784 9.48 10.29 12.37
N ASP A 785 9.39 11.19 11.39
CA ASP A 785 9.77 10.92 10.00
C ASP A 785 11.30 10.94 9.86
N ARG A 786 11.89 9.80 9.47
CA ARG A 786 13.34 9.66 9.31
C ARG A 786 13.83 10.10 7.93
N THR A 787 12.93 10.31 6.98
CA THR A 787 13.24 10.58 5.56
C THR A 787 13.19 12.07 5.26
N ARG A 788 12.02 12.70 5.47
CA ARG A 788 11.79 14.14 5.21
C ARG A 788 12.09 14.98 6.43
N LEU A 789 13.38 15.18 6.71
CA LEU A 789 13.82 16.09 7.75
C LEU A 789 14.26 17.44 7.18
N ALA A 790 14.08 18.49 7.99
CA ALA A 790 14.63 19.80 7.72
C ALA A 790 16.03 19.88 8.35
N ASP A 791 17.00 20.33 7.55
CA ASP A 791 18.34 20.64 8.05
C ASP A 791 18.40 22.07 8.60
N VAL A 792 17.48 22.94 8.14
CA VAL A 792 17.37 24.35 8.55
C VAL A 792 15.90 24.69 8.78
N VAL A 793 15.63 25.36 9.91
CA VAL A 793 14.31 25.90 10.25
C VAL A 793 14.42 27.40 10.51
N LEU A 794 13.62 28.19 9.80
CA LEU A 794 13.57 29.65 9.92
C LEU A 794 12.16 30.11 10.28
N GLU A 795 12.03 31.04 11.21
CA GLU A 795 10.76 31.66 11.60
C GLU A 795 10.75 33.15 11.24
N PHE A 796 9.63 33.63 10.69
CA PHE A 796 9.44 35.01 10.19
C PHE A 796 8.16 35.66 10.69
#